data_AF-A0A317SPX8-F1
#
_entry.id   AF-A0A317SPX8-F1
#
_cell.length_a   1.000
_cell.length_b   1.000
_cell.length_c   1.000
_cell.angle_alpha   90.00
_cell.angle_beta   90.00
_cell.angle_gamma   90.00
#
_symmetry.space_group_name_H-M   'P 1'
#
loop_
_entity.id
_entity.type
_entity.pdbx_description
1 polymer ?
#
loop_
_entity_poly.entity_id
_entity_poly.type
_entity_poly.pdbx_seq_one_letter_code
_entity_poly.pdbx_strand_id
1 'polypeptide(L)'
;MTENTVHKQSFSIDNLSVRSVTIYPSRAAIVRDINNVTIKPGRNEITIYNLTPHAEADSIKVEGHNTSALITDMAVDLIPNAKYDEHQFSDHSDSDTPSEEEETSPELQALEARLKAITRQLAQHQETEASCVQQQEYMDTFITTWAEKTTLTPSETIRKELSNYESTRQETFGKLVRAKECTASTKAELEKLNGAHEKMRNRWEKALRKKNAAKIERRRHKEFARKERKEQKLYTPEKVYRVKITVELDSLPKETKSVPSAIDTGRPARADDDEPPVNDGGPSLRISYIAGGASWVPRYDIRLDTTSNTGSISYRAHFYNKTGETWRDAKITLSTPQTSFNGIEDKAPWMDAWRVSLRRWGHYGSEKDGGLYAVPEQEKREEKKAAAKRAKGEFDTQNFQAHFHGQEDYDRLRALERVHPQSATVNIAGRSRKLRAVGRRGISFGGGGGGGSILSRSRSVGKSAAVSENPYSSDSSNPSDDDGDDASTVLDSPLNKMGIATSMSETYGLTTTYDLPGIRTVVSSKQLSRYIISEFPLPSVEFSHLAVPKYRTAVFLKARLRNPSPTTLLRGPAGLTIDGTFLGNSTVTRCAPNDAFEIGLGVDEEVTITYAKPVRRIASEGMLVKEQVLTYERNISIYNTRSTPITLILFDQVPVSEEERLRIAVKRPAVKNIGDTLQGAATNVRFFSGFEMGGKKPTSVSAGSGTKVELRKNGEVRWEIGLEKGAKAKVGLEYEARMPTGEVIHAEKGGD
;
A
#
# COMPACT_ATOMS: atom_id res chain seq x y z
N MET A 1 -44.25 -46.03 -45.09
CA MET A 1 -43.96 -44.60 -44.86
C MET A 1 -44.07 -44.37 -43.36
N THR A 2 -42.97 -44.55 -42.62
CA THR A 2 -42.94 -44.23 -41.19
C THR A 2 -42.60 -42.76 -41.06
N GLU A 3 -43.55 -41.96 -40.55
CA GLU A 3 -43.34 -40.54 -40.27
C GLU A 3 -42.09 -40.36 -39.41
N ASN A 4 -41.12 -39.60 -39.91
CA ASN A 4 -39.97 -39.10 -39.15
C ASN A 4 -40.46 -38.15 -38.07
N THR A 5 -41.02 -38.69 -36.99
CA THR A 5 -41.51 -37.93 -35.84
C THR A 5 -40.30 -37.49 -35.02
N VAL A 6 -39.89 -36.23 -35.15
CA VAL A 6 -38.81 -35.65 -34.35
C VAL A 6 -39.34 -35.29 -32.97
N HIS A 7 -38.83 -35.94 -31.94
CA HIS A 7 -39.25 -35.69 -30.56
C HIS A 7 -38.41 -34.58 -29.93
N LYS A 8 -39.03 -33.45 -29.59
CA LYS A 8 -38.32 -32.27 -29.05
C LYS A 8 -38.47 -32.13 -27.55
N GLN A 9 -37.37 -31.82 -26.86
CA GLN A 9 -37.33 -31.52 -25.43
C GLN A 9 -36.44 -30.30 -25.16
N SER A 10 -36.79 -29.52 -24.14
CA SER A 10 -36.06 -28.32 -23.76
C SER A 10 -35.79 -28.26 -22.26
N PHE A 11 -34.56 -27.91 -21.89
CA PHE A 11 -34.11 -27.73 -20.51
C PHE A 11 -33.49 -26.34 -20.34
N SER A 12 -33.58 -25.78 -19.14
CA SER A 12 -32.92 -24.51 -18.78
C SER A 12 -31.88 -24.78 -17.71
N ILE A 13 -30.67 -24.27 -17.92
CA ILE A 13 -29.55 -24.39 -16.97
C ILE A 13 -29.94 -23.98 -15.55
N ASP A 14 -30.77 -22.95 -15.40
CA ASP A 14 -31.19 -22.42 -14.10
C ASP A 14 -31.91 -23.47 -13.24
N ASN A 15 -32.56 -24.45 -13.87
CA ASN A 15 -33.38 -25.46 -13.20
C ASN A 15 -32.69 -26.81 -13.06
N LEU A 16 -31.47 -26.95 -13.58
CA LEU A 16 -30.72 -28.20 -13.53
C LEU A 16 -29.93 -28.31 -12.23
N SER A 17 -29.90 -29.52 -11.66
CA SER A 17 -29.07 -29.85 -10.52
C SER A 17 -27.58 -29.84 -10.89
N VAL A 18 -26.75 -29.26 -10.03
CA VAL A 18 -25.30 -29.26 -10.22
C VAL A 18 -24.71 -30.44 -9.48
N ARG A 19 -24.09 -31.36 -10.21
CA ARG A 19 -23.47 -32.55 -9.63
C ARG A 19 -22.20 -32.17 -8.88
N SER A 20 -21.32 -31.45 -9.56
CA SER A 20 -20.04 -31.03 -9.00
C SER A 20 -19.50 -29.79 -9.68
N VAL A 21 -18.77 -28.99 -8.91
CA VAL A 21 -18.00 -27.85 -9.42
C VAL A 21 -16.56 -27.96 -8.92
N THR A 22 -15.63 -27.98 -9.85
CA THR A 22 -14.20 -27.86 -9.54
C THR A 22 -13.75 -26.43 -9.83
N ILE A 23 -13.37 -25.68 -8.78
CA ILE A 23 -12.92 -24.30 -8.90
C ILE A 23 -11.39 -24.28 -9.02
N TYR A 24 -10.89 -23.63 -10.07
CA TYR A 24 -9.48 -23.38 -10.33
C TYR A 24 -9.12 -21.91 -10.02
N PRO A 25 -7.84 -21.52 -10.05
CA PRO A 25 -7.45 -20.14 -9.76
C PRO A 25 -8.09 -19.07 -10.67
N SER A 26 -8.54 -19.42 -11.88
CA SER A 26 -9.10 -18.47 -12.85
C SER A 26 -10.41 -18.89 -13.53
N ARG A 27 -10.89 -20.11 -13.28
CA ARG A 27 -12.05 -20.72 -13.95
C ARG A 27 -12.67 -21.79 -13.08
N ALA A 28 -13.83 -22.31 -13.48
CA ALA A 28 -14.42 -23.49 -12.86
C ALA A 28 -14.83 -24.51 -13.94
N ALA A 29 -14.65 -25.79 -13.66
CA ALA A 29 -15.28 -26.87 -14.40
C ALA A 29 -16.59 -27.23 -13.70
N ILE A 30 -17.70 -27.19 -14.43
CA ILE A 30 -19.03 -27.47 -13.93
C ILE A 30 -19.56 -28.73 -14.60
N VAL A 31 -20.14 -29.61 -13.79
CA VAL A 31 -20.83 -30.81 -14.25
C VAL A 31 -22.26 -30.77 -13.74
N ARG A 32 -23.22 -30.90 -14.65
CA ARG A 32 -24.65 -30.97 -14.34
C ARG A 32 -25.25 -32.25 -14.87
N ASP A 33 -26.15 -32.81 -14.07
CA ASP A 33 -26.96 -33.95 -14.48
C ASP A 33 -28.34 -33.42 -14.94
N ILE A 34 -28.76 -33.88 -16.12
CA ILE A 34 -30.05 -33.63 -16.74
C ILE A 34 -30.88 -34.90 -16.55
N ASN A 35 -31.68 -34.88 -15.50
CA ASN A 35 -32.55 -35.99 -15.15
C ASN A 35 -33.86 -35.92 -15.94
N ASN A 36 -34.59 -37.04 -16.01
CA ASN A 36 -35.90 -37.16 -16.66
C ASN A 36 -35.89 -36.90 -18.17
N VAL A 37 -34.84 -37.35 -18.87
CA VAL A 37 -34.80 -37.25 -20.33
C VAL A 37 -35.62 -38.39 -20.93
N THR A 38 -36.63 -38.06 -21.74
CA THR A 38 -37.49 -39.07 -22.37
C THR A 38 -37.00 -39.36 -23.79
N ILE A 39 -36.30 -40.48 -24.00
CA ILE A 39 -35.82 -40.84 -25.34
C ILE A 39 -36.81 -41.81 -25.98
N LYS A 40 -37.41 -41.42 -27.11
CA LYS A 40 -38.33 -42.26 -27.89
C LYS A 40 -37.61 -42.86 -29.10
N PRO A 41 -38.07 -43.99 -29.66
CA PRO A 41 -37.49 -44.55 -30.89
C PRO A 41 -37.47 -43.53 -32.03
N GLY A 42 -36.38 -43.48 -32.79
CA GLY A 42 -36.16 -42.47 -33.83
C GLY A 42 -35.41 -41.22 -33.35
N ARG A 43 -35.56 -40.11 -34.07
CA ARG A 43 -34.78 -38.87 -33.85
C ARG A 43 -35.36 -38.02 -32.72
N ASN A 44 -34.54 -37.73 -31.72
CA ASN A 44 -34.86 -36.85 -30.59
C ASN A 44 -33.97 -35.59 -30.67
N GLU A 45 -34.55 -34.41 -30.48
CA GLU A 45 -33.84 -33.13 -30.41
C GLU A 45 -33.98 -32.56 -28.98
N ILE A 46 -32.86 -32.44 -28.28
CA ILE A 46 -32.81 -31.92 -26.91
C ILE A 46 -32.09 -30.58 -26.95
N THR A 47 -32.74 -29.53 -26.45
CA THR A 47 -32.16 -28.18 -26.41
C THR A 47 -31.98 -27.69 -24.98
N ILE A 48 -30.77 -27.23 -24.63
CA ILE A 48 -30.42 -26.67 -23.34
C ILE A 48 -30.23 -25.15 -23.53
N TYR A 49 -30.97 -24.35 -22.75
CA TYR A 49 -30.96 -22.89 -22.81
C TYR A 49 -30.28 -22.25 -21.59
N ASN A 50 -29.90 -20.98 -21.75
CA ASN A 50 -29.35 -20.10 -20.71
C ASN A 50 -27.99 -20.54 -20.15
N LEU A 51 -27.16 -21.19 -20.97
CA LEU A 51 -25.77 -21.44 -20.56
C LEU A 51 -24.99 -20.12 -20.59
N THR A 52 -24.19 -19.87 -19.56
CA THR A 52 -23.47 -18.60 -19.40
C THR A 52 -22.58 -18.26 -20.59
N PRO A 53 -22.54 -16.99 -21.05
CA PRO A 53 -21.57 -16.56 -22.06
C PRO A 53 -20.12 -16.65 -21.57
N HIS A 54 -19.89 -16.81 -20.27
CA HIS A 54 -18.56 -17.05 -19.71
C HIS A 54 -18.09 -18.49 -19.90
N ALA A 55 -18.93 -19.38 -20.45
CA ALA A 55 -18.53 -20.73 -20.81
C ALA A 55 -17.61 -20.73 -22.02
N GLU A 56 -16.55 -21.53 -21.97
CA GLU A 56 -15.69 -21.80 -23.12
C GLU A 56 -16.43 -22.76 -24.06
N ALA A 57 -16.84 -22.31 -25.25
CA ALA A 57 -17.69 -23.08 -26.16
C ALA A 57 -17.10 -24.46 -26.51
N ASP A 58 -15.78 -24.52 -26.76
CA ASP A 58 -15.05 -25.75 -27.11
C ASP A 58 -14.91 -26.74 -25.94
N SER A 59 -15.21 -26.30 -24.71
CA SER A 59 -15.14 -27.14 -23.52
C SER A 59 -16.43 -27.89 -23.23
N ILE A 60 -17.53 -27.53 -23.90
CA ILE A 60 -18.87 -28.09 -23.64
C ILE A 60 -18.91 -29.52 -24.17
N LYS A 61 -19.31 -30.45 -23.32
CA LYS A 61 -19.46 -31.88 -23.64
C LYS A 61 -20.76 -32.40 -23.06
N VAL A 62 -21.40 -33.30 -23.79
CA VAL A 62 -22.63 -33.98 -23.36
C VAL A 62 -22.43 -35.49 -23.44
N GLU A 63 -22.72 -36.18 -22.35
CA GLU A 63 -22.59 -37.63 -22.21
C GLU A 63 -23.95 -38.25 -21.85
N GLY A 64 -24.26 -39.40 -22.42
CA GLY A 64 -25.46 -40.17 -22.07
C GLY A 64 -25.18 -41.13 -20.92
N HIS A 65 -26.05 -41.14 -19.90
CA HIS A 65 -26.02 -42.09 -18.79
C HIS A 65 -27.34 -42.84 -18.70
N ASN A 66 -27.28 -44.12 -18.35
CA ASN A 66 -28.45 -45.02 -18.26
C ASN A 66 -29.28 -45.06 -19.55
N THR A 67 -28.63 -44.96 -20.71
CA THR A 67 -29.27 -45.05 -22.02
C THR A 67 -28.35 -45.68 -23.06
N SER A 68 -28.93 -46.44 -23.99
CA SER A 68 -28.24 -46.99 -25.16
C SER A 68 -28.33 -46.09 -26.39
N ALA A 69 -28.93 -44.89 -26.25
CA ALA A 69 -29.11 -43.96 -27.36
C ALA A 69 -27.80 -43.25 -27.73
N LEU A 70 -27.56 -43.07 -29.02
CA LEU A 70 -26.33 -42.44 -29.53
C LEU A 70 -26.56 -40.94 -29.78
N ILE A 71 -25.65 -40.10 -29.30
CA ILE A 71 -25.61 -38.67 -29.66
C ILE A 71 -25.01 -38.58 -31.06
N THR A 72 -25.83 -38.20 -32.05
CA THR A 72 -25.42 -38.13 -33.46
C THR A 72 -24.89 -36.76 -33.85
N ASP A 73 -25.38 -35.70 -33.22
CA ASP A 73 -24.97 -34.32 -33.50
C ASP A 73 -25.10 -33.43 -32.26
N MET A 74 -24.22 -32.45 -32.14
CA MET A 74 -24.23 -31.43 -31.09
C MET A 74 -23.84 -30.07 -31.67
N ALA A 75 -24.70 -29.07 -31.49
CA ALA A 75 -24.46 -27.70 -31.90
C ALA A 75 -24.53 -26.76 -30.69
N VAL A 76 -23.62 -25.77 -30.65
CA VAL A 76 -23.58 -24.74 -29.61
C VAL A 76 -23.72 -23.38 -30.30
N ASP A 77 -24.82 -22.68 -30.00
CA ASP A 77 -25.14 -21.38 -30.60
C ASP A 77 -25.13 -20.29 -29.53
N LEU A 78 -24.51 -19.14 -29.81
CA LEU A 78 -24.64 -17.95 -28.98
C LEU A 78 -25.87 -17.14 -29.44
N ILE A 79 -26.91 -17.09 -28.60
CA ILE A 79 -28.21 -16.45 -28.93
C ILE A 79 -28.51 -15.27 -28.00
N PRO A 80 -29.36 -14.31 -28.42
CA PRO A 80 -29.85 -13.26 -27.52
C PRO A 80 -30.56 -13.85 -26.31
N ASN A 81 -30.29 -13.29 -25.13
CA ASN A 81 -30.91 -13.71 -23.88
C ASN A 81 -32.34 -13.17 -23.80
N ALA A 82 -33.32 -14.06 -23.74
CA ALA A 82 -34.74 -13.68 -23.60
C ALA A 82 -35.03 -12.91 -22.30
N LYS A 83 -34.16 -13.00 -21.29
CA LYS A 83 -34.28 -12.24 -20.03
C LYS A 83 -33.66 -10.83 -20.11
N TYR A 84 -32.94 -10.51 -21.17
CA TYR A 84 -32.28 -9.21 -21.32
C TYR A 84 -33.27 -8.17 -21.85
N ASP A 85 -33.51 -7.13 -21.07
CA ASP A 85 -34.34 -5.98 -21.46
C ASP A 85 -33.44 -4.76 -21.66
N GLU A 86 -33.21 -4.38 -22.91
CA GLU A 86 -32.34 -3.26 -23.29
C GLU A 86 -32.79 -1.92 -22.66
N HIS A 87 -34.10 -1.75 -22.44
CA HIS A 87 -34.65 -0.52 -21.88
C HIS A 87 -34.26 -0.31 -20.40
N GLN A 88 -34.06 -1.38 -19.64
CA GLN A 88 -33.56 -1.32 -18.24
C GLN A 88 -32.12 -0.77 -18.15
N PHE A 89 -31.40 -0.80 -19.28
CA PHE A 89 -29.96 -0.67 -19.35
C PHE A 89 -29.48 0.49 -20.23
N SER A 90 -30.41 1.25 -20.82
CA SER A 90 -30.15 2.37 -21.73
C SER A 90 -29.69 3.64 -20.99
N ASP A 91 -28.77 4.38 -21.62
CA ASP A 91 -28.05 5.55 -21.06
C ASP A 91 -28.67 6.90 -21.50
N HIS A 92 -29.87 6.88 -22.09
CA HIS A 92 -30.44 8.03 -22.82
C HIS A 92 -30.90 9.22 -21.95
N SER A 93 -30.42 9.34 -20.71
CA SER A 93 -30.80 10.45 -19.81
C SER A 93 -29.60 11.17 -19.19
N ASP A 94 -28.45 11.21 -19.88
CA ASP A 94 -27.23 11.87 -19.37
C ASP A 94 -26.63 12.87 -20.37
N SER A 95 -27.45 13.81 -20.87
CA SER A 95 -26.93 15.05 -21.44
C SER A 95 -26.71 16.06 -20.31
N ASP A 96 -25.54 16.01 -19.67
CA ASP A 96 -25.08 17.06 -18.77
C ASP A 96 -24.40 18.16 -19.61
N THR A 97 -25.14 19.22 -19.96
CA THR A 97 -24.53 20.45 -20.48
C THR A 97 -23.80 21.16 -19.33
N PRO A 98 -22.48 21.39 -19.42
CA PRO A 98 -21.76 22.18 -18.45
C PRO A 98 -21.97 23.65 -18.82
N SER A 99 -23.02 24.27 -18.30
CA SER A 99 -23.20 25.71 -18.47
C SER A 99 -23.72 26.33 -17.19
N GLU A 100 -22.86 27.12 -16.57
CA GLU A 100 -23.10 28.49 -16.10
C GLU A 100 -22.02 28.78 -15.06
N GLU A 101 -21.04 29.58 -15.45
CA GLU A 101 -20.15 30.24 -14.50
C GLU A 101 -21.03 31.04 -13.56
N GLU A 102 -21.02 30.68 -12.27
CA GLU A 102 -21.97 31.21 -11.29
C GLU A 102 -21.59 32.67 -10.96
N GLU A 103 -22.12 33.60 -11.74
CA GLU A 103 -22.04 35.03 -11.45
C GLU A 103 -22.66 35.34 -10.08
N THR A 104 -21.97 36.18 -9.30
CA THR A 104 -22.47 36.69 -8.02
C THR A 104 -23.82 37.37 -8.19
N SER A 105 -24.73 37.25 -7.22
CA SER A 105 -26.06 37.87 -7.29
C SER A 105 -25.99 39.36 -7.67
N PRO A 106 -26.80 39.85 -8.62
CA PRO A 106 -26.77 41.25 -9.07
C PRO A 106 -27.03 42.24 -7.91
N GLU A 107 -27.77 41.82 -6.88
CA GLU A 107 -28.00 42.61 -5.67
C GLU A 107 -26.75 42.75 -4.80
N LEU A 108 -25.91 41.71 -4.73
CA LEU A 108 -24.65 41.74 -3.99
C LEU A 108 -23.65 42.68 -4.68
N GLN A 109 -23.56 42.60 -6.02
CA GLN A 109 -22.73 43.51 -6.82
C GLN A 109 -23.16 44.98 -6.64
N ALA A 110 -24.47 45.25 -6.59
CA ALA A 110 -24.99 46.59 -6.35
C ALA A 110 -24.63 47.11 -4.94
N LEU A 111 -24.63 46.24 -3.92
CA LEU A 111 -24.20 46.59 -2.56
C LEU A 111 -22.68 46.84 -2.47
N GLU A 112 -21.87 46.01 -3.12
CA GLU A 112 -20.40 46.21 -3.20
C GLU A 112 -20.05 47.53 -3.90
N ALA A 113 -20.75 47.87 -4.98
CA ALA A 113 -20.58 49.14 -5.68
C ALA A 113 -20.93 50.34 -4.78
N ARG A 114 -22.02 50.24 -3.99
CA ARG A 114 -22.41 51.28 -3.02
C ARG A 114 -21.41 51.41 -1.87
N LEU A 115 -20.91 50.29 -1.34
CA LEU A 115 -19.85 50.30 -0.32
C LEU A 115 -18.59 50.98 -0.83
N LYS A 116 -18.18 50.69 -2.07
CA LYS A 116 -17.03 51.35 -2.70
C LYS A 116 -17.24 52.85 -2.85
N ALA A 117 -18.44 53.28 -3.23
CA ALA A 117 -18.78 54.71 -3.37
C ALA A 117 -18.72 55.45 -2.02
N ILE A 118 -19.33 54.90 -0.96
CA ILE A 118 -19.35 55.53 0.37
C ILE A 118 -17.97 55.51 1.03
N THR A 119 -17.19 54.45 0.83
CA THR A 119 -15.79 54.39 1.31
C THR A 119 -14.96 55.51 0.68
N ARG A 120 -15.17 55.80 -0.60
CA ARG A 120 -14.52 56.92 -1.29
C ARG A 120 -14.97 58.28 -0.73
N GLN A 121 -16.26 58.45 -0.42
CA GLN A 121 -16.78 59.67 0.20
C GLN A 121 -16.21 59.88 1.61
N LEU A 122 -16.12 58.81 2.41
CA LEU A 122 -15.51 58.87 3.74
C LEU A 122 -14.04 59.31 3.66
N ALA A 123 -13.27 58.76 2.73
CA ALA A 123 -11.88 59.16 2.51
C ALA A 123 -11.75 60.65 2.15
N GLN A 124 -12.64 61.16 1.28
CA GLN A 124 -12.68 62.59 0.95
C GLN A 124 -13.00 63.46 2.17
N HIS A 125 -13.98 63.07 2.99
CA HIS A 125 -14.31 63.81 4.20
C HIS A 125 -13.16 63.79 5.23
N GLN A 126 -12.47 62.65 5.39
CA GLN A 126 -11.31 62.54 6.27
C GLN A 126 -10.12 63.40 5.78
N GLU A 127 -9.90 63.47 4.47
CA GLU A 127 -8.88 64.35 3.89
C GLU A 127 -9.21 65.84 4.13
N THR A 128 -10.48 66.23 3.97
CA THR A 128 -10.91 67.61 4.30
C THR A 128 -10.77 67.92 5.79
N GLU A 129 -11.06 66.95 6.67
CA GLU A 129 -10.86 67.08 8.11
C GLU A 129 -9.37 67.29 8.42
N ALA A 130 -8.49 66.43 7.89
CA ALA A 130 -7.04 66.52 8.08
C ALA A 130 -6.47 67.84 7.54
N SER A 131 -6.93 68.29 6.37
CA SER A 131 -6.53 69.58 5.79
C SER A 131 -6.94 70.76 6.66
N CYS A 132 -8.18 70.76 7.19
CA CYS A 132 -8.64 71.82 8.10
C CYS A 132 -7.86 71.83 9.42
N VAL A 133 -7.55 70.66 9.99
CA VAL A 133 -6.72 70.54 11.20
C VAL A 133 -5.32 71.11 10.94
N GLN A 134 -4.68 70.71 9.84
CA GLN A 134 -3.37 71.20 9.46
C GLN A 134 -3.36 72.73 9.21
N GLN A 135 -4.42 73.28 8.61
CA GLN A 135 -4.58 74.72 8.43
C GLN A 135 -4.68 75.46 9.77
N GLN A 136 -5.42 74.91 10.74
CA GLN A 136 -5.51 75.48 12.09
C GLN A 136 -4.17 75.44 12.81
N GLU A 137 -3.44 74.33 12.74
CA GLU A 137 -2.09 74.22 13.31
C GLU A 137 -1.12 75.21 12.66
N TYR A 138 -1.18 75.37 11.34
CA TYR A 138 -0.37 76.37 10.62
C TYR A 138 -0.73 77.80 11.04
N MET A 139 -2.02 78.10 11.18
CA MET A 139 -2.47 79.40 11.65
C MET A 139 -2.01 79.67 13.09
N ASP A 140 -2.18 78.70 14.00
CA ASP A 140 -1.78 78.81 15.40
C ASP A 140 -0.25 79.02 15.50
N THR A 141 0.55 78.30 14.71
CA THR A 141 2.02 78.50 14.65
C THR A 141 2.43 79.83 13.99
N PHE A 142 1.71 80.27 12.96
CA PHE A 142 1.95 81.57 12.34
C PHE A 142 1.71 82.70 13.33
N ILE A 143 0.61 82.68 14.09
CA ILE A 143 0.33 83.77 15.03
C ILE A 143 1.28 83.77 16.23
N THR A 144 1.71 82.60 16.72
CA THR A 144 2.70 82.54 17.81
C THR A 144 4.05 83.10 17.36
N THR A 145 4.54 82.67 16.19
CA THR A 145 5.81 83.17 15.64
C THR A 145 5.74 84.64 15.22
N TRP A 146 4.59 85.10 14.73
CA TRP A 146 4.35 86.51 14.42
C TRP A 146 4.30 87.38 15.69
N ALA A 147 3.63 86.91 16.75
CA ALA A 147 3.58 87.58 18.05
C ALA A 147 4.98 87.71 18.69
N GLU A 148 5.82 86.66 18.61
CA GLU A 148 7.20 86.69 19.10
C GLU A 148 8.09 87.72 18.37
N LYS A 149 7.87 87.94 17.07
CA LYS A 149 8.71 88.81 16.22
C LYS A 149 8.25 90.27 16.17
N THR A 150 7.02 90.56 16.56
CA THR A 150 6.44 91.91 16.40
C THR A 150 6.74 92.76 17.64
N THR A 151 7.70 93.68 17.54
CA THR A 151 8.14 94.59 18.62
C THR A 151 7.62 96.03 18.48
N LEU A 152 6.48 96.25 17.81
CA LEU A 152 5.96 97.59 17.49
C LEU A 152 4.66 97.94 18.26
N THR A 153 4.54 99.21 18.66
CA THR A 153 3.42 99.85 19.39
C THR A 153 2.06 99.62 18.72
N PRO A 154 0.90 99.75 19.42
CA PRO A 154 -0.42 99.32 18.96
C PRO A 154 -0.85 100.02 17.66
N SER A 155 -0.39 99.49 16.53
CA SER A 155 -0.76 99.95 15.21
C SER A 155 -2.11 99.34 14.85
N GLU A 156 -2.95 100.11 14.18
CA GLU A 156 -4.21 99.67 13.57
C GLU A 156 -4.02 98.38 12.74
N THR A 157 -2.82 98.19 12.18
CA THR A 157 -2.39 96.99 11.47
C THR A 157 -2.45 95.71 12.32
N ILE A 158 -2.04 95.75 13.60
CA ILE A 158 -2.03 94.57 14.50
C ILE A 158 -3.46 94.09 14.77
N ARG A 159 -4.37 95.03 15.04
CA ARG A 159 -5.80 94.71 15.25
C ARG A 159 -6.45 94.14 13.99
N LYS A 160 -6.07 94.66 12.81
CA LYS A 160 -6.56 94.16 11.53
C LYS A 160 -6.09 92.73 11.26
N GLU A 161 -4.82 92.41 11.50
CA GLU A 161 -4.29 91.05 11.32
C GLU A 161 -4.86 90.04 12.34
N LEU A 162 -5.01 90.44 13.61
CA LEU A 162 -5.70 89.64 14.63
C LEU A 162 -7.16 89.37 14.24
N SER A 163 -7.88 90.38 13.74
CA SER A 163 -9.27 90.22 13.29
C SER A 163 -9.37 89.32 12.05
N ASN A 164 -8.44 89.45 11.09
CA ASN A 164 -8.35 88.57 9.93
C ASN A 164 -8.07 87.12 10.34
N TYR A 165 -7.16 86.91 11.30
CA TYR A 165 -6.86 85.61 11.89
C TYR A 165 -8.08 85.00 12.58
N GLU A 166 -8.75 85.75 13.47
CA GLU A 166 -9.93 85.29 14.19
C GLU A 166 -11.06 84.91 13.21
N SER A 167 -11.32 85.75 12.22
CA SER A 167 -12.33 85.50 11.17
C SER A 167 -12.00 84.24 10.36
N THR A 168 -10.76 84.13 9.87
CA THR A 168 -10.31 82.98 9.08
C THR A 168 -10.29 81.69 9.91
N ARG A 169 -9.89 81.76 11.19
CA ARG A 169 -9.87 80.63 12.12
C ARG A 169 -11.28 80.17 12.47
N GLN A 170 -12.21 81.10 12.65
CA GLN A 170 -13.62 80.79 12.86
C GLN A 170 -14.22 80.12 11.61
N GLU A 171 -13.86 80.59 10.41
CA GLU A 171 -14.29 79.97 9.16
C GLU A 171 -13.73 78.55 8.99
N THR A 172 -12.42 78.33 9.25
CA THR A 172 -11.80 76.99 9.18
C THR A 172 -12.34 76.07 10.26
N PHE A 173 -12.60 76.57 11.47
CA PHE A 173 -13.24 75.78 12.53
C PHE A 173 -14.67 75.38 12.16
N GLY A 174 -15.45 76.30 11.57
CA GLY A 174 -16.78 75.98 11.02
C GLY A 174 -16.73 74.91 9.94
N LYS A 175 -15.71 74.92 9.07
CA LYS A 175 -15.47 73.86 8.07
C LYS A 175 -15.09 72.54 8.73
N LEU A 176 -14.25 72.56 9.76
CA LEU A 176 -13.82 71.37 10.50
C LEU A 176 -15.00 70.68 11.20
N VAL A 177 -15.87 71.44 11.88
CA VAL A 177 -17.05 70.88 12.57
C VAL A 177 -17.98 70.21 11.56
N ARG A 178 -18.28 70.86 10.43
CA ARG A 178 -19.08 70.28 9.35
C ARG A 178 -18.44 69.04 8.74
N ALA A 179 -17.13 69.05 8.52
CA ALA A 179 -16.39 67.89 8.02
C ALA A 179 -16.49 66.70 9.00
N LYS A 180 -16.37 66.94 10.32
CA LYS A 180 -16.54 65.93 11.37
C LYS A 180 -17.96 65.37 11.45
N GLU A 181 -18.98 66.20 11.26
CA GLU A 181 -20.37 65.74 11.19
C GLU A 181 -20.60 64.87 9.94
N CYS A 182 -20.05 65.28 8.79
CA CYS A 182 -20.09 64.50 7.56
C CYS A 182 -19.35 63.16 7.68
N THR A 183 -18.17 63.10 8.31
CA THR A 183 -17.44 61.85 8.56
C THR A 183 -18.23 60.92 9.50
N ALA A 184 -18.82 61.46 10.57
CA ALA A 184 -19.64 60.67 11.49
C ALA A 184 -20.89 60.08 10.80
N SER A 185 -21.59 60.87 10.00
CA SER A 185 -22.79 60.44 9.26
C SER A 185 -22.45 59.36 8.21
N THR A 186 -21.43 59.60 7.38
CA THR A 186 -20.99 58.63 6.36
C THR A 186 -20.43 57.35 6.97
N LYS A 187 -19.76 57.42 8.13
CA LYS A 187 -19.32 56.23 8.88
C LYS A 187 -20.49 55.41 9.41
N ALA A 188 -21.55 56.04 9.90
CA ALA A 188 -22.76 55.34 10.34
C ALA A 188 -23.52 54.67 9.17
N GLU A 189 -23.53 55.30 8.00
CA GLU A 189 -24.11 54.72 6.78
C GLU A 189 -23.29 53.52 6.27
N LEU A 190 -21.96 53.63 6.30
CA LEU A 190 -21.03 52.54 5.96
C LEU A 190 -21.27 51.30 6.85
N GLU A 191 -21.43 51.49 8.16
CA GLU A 191 -21.69 50.39 9.10
C GLU A 191 -23.02 49.67 8.78
N LYS A 192 -24.09 50.41 8.48
CA LYS A 192 -25.37 49.83 8.08
C LYS A 192 -25.28 49.04 6.78
N LEU A 193 -24.58 49.57 5.78
CA LEU A 193 -24.39 48.89 4.49
C LEU A 193 -23.49 47.65 4.61
N ASN A 194 -22.45 47.70 5.44
CA ASN A 194 -21.61 46.53 5.73
C ASN A 194 -22.44 45.41 6.37
N GLY A 195 -23.30 45.74 7.34
CA GLY A 195 -24.20 44.76 7.95
C GLY A 195 -25.23 44.18 6.97
N ALA A 196 -25.72 44.97 6.02
CA ALA A 196 -26.61 44.49 4.96
C ALA A 196 -25.88 43.59 3.95
N HIS A 197 -24.67 43.98 3.55
CA HIS A 197 -23.81 43.22 2.64
C HIS A 197 -23.43 41.86 3.23
N GLU A 198 -23.01 41.81 4.50
CA GLU A 198 -22.66 40.57 5.19
C GLU A 198 -23.87 39.60 5.28
N LYS A 199 -25.06 40.11 5.62
CA LYS A 199 -26.28 39.30 5.64
C LYS A 199 -26.62 38.71 4.27
N MET A 200 -26.51 39.51 3.21
CA MET A 200 -26.78 39.06 1.85
C MET A 200 -25.75 38.05 1.36
N ARG A 201 -24.46 38.29 1.65
CA ARG A 201 -23.37 37.36 1.36
C ARG A 201 -23.59 36.02 2.05
N ASN A 202 -23.91 36.00 3.34
CA ASN A 202 -24.18 34.77 4.08
C ASN A 202 -25.40 34.00 3.53
N ARG A 203 -26.45 34.70 3.08
CA ARG A 203 -27.60 34.06 2.40
C ARG A 203 -27.19 33.43 1.07
N TRP A 204 -26.42 34.16 0.25
CA TRP A 204 -25.93 33.68 -1.03
C TRP A 204 -24.99 32.48 -0.85
N GLU A 205 -24.02 32.54 0.06
CA GLU A 205 -23.11 31.43 0.38
C GLU A 205 -23.87 30.19 0.89
N LYS A 206 -24.91 30.38 1.71
CA LYS A 206 -25.77 29.27 2.16
C LYS A 206 -26.58 28.65 1.01
N ALA A 207 -27.13 29.47 0.12
CA ALA A 207 -27.85 28.99 -1.06
C ALA A 207 -26.92 28.23 -2.03
N LEU A 208 -25.71 28.76 -2.24
CA LEU A 208 -24.65 28.15 -3.04
C LEU A 208 -24.23 26.80 -2.47
N ARG A 209 -23.97 26.72 -1.16
CA ARG A 209 -23.67 25.46 -0.47
C ARG A 209 -24.79 24.44 -0.62
N LYS A 210 -26.06 24.86 -0.50
CA LYS A 210 -27.22 23.96 -0.69
C LYS A 210 -27.32 23.46 -2.14
N LYS A 211 -27.10 24.33 -3.13
CA LYS A 211 -27.10 23.97 -4.57
C LYS A 211 -25.97 23.00 -4.89
N ASN A 212 -24.76 23.26 -4.39
CA ASN A 212 -23.60 22.39 -4.57
C ASN A 212 -23.77 21.04 -3.86
N ALA A 213 -24.30 21.02 -2.64
CA ALA A 213 -24.64 19.78 -1.94
C ALA A 213 -25.68 18.95 -2.72
N ALA A 214 -26.74 19.58 -3.22
CA ALA A 214 -27.74 18.90 -4.04
C ALA A 214 -27.16 18.36 -5.36
N LYS A 215 -26.22 19.09 -5.98
CA LYS A 215 -25.49 18.63 -7.17
C LYS A 215 -24.61 17.42 -6.88
N ILE A 216 -23.90 17.43 -5.75
CA ILE A 216 -23.08 16.29 -5.30
C ILE A 216 -23.96 15.07 -5.01
N GLU A 217 -25.08 15.24 -4.30
CA GLU A 217 -26.01 14.14 -4.02
C GLU A 217 -26.65 13.59 -5.31
N ARG A 218 -27.02 14.45 -6.25
CA ARG A 218 -27.51 14.01 -7.58
C ARG A 218 -26.43 13.22 -8.32
N ARG A 219 -25.16 13.65 -8.28
CA ARG A 219 -24.04 12.91 -8.88
C ARG A 219 -23.83 11.56 -8.21
N ARG A 220 -23.85 11.51 -6.86
CA ARG A 220 -23.75 10.25 -6.09
C ARG A 220 -24.89 9.29 -6.43
N HIS A 221 -26.12 9.77 -6.52
CA HIS A 221 -27.28 8.96 -6.87
C HIS A 221 -27.20 8.46 -8.32
N LYS A 222 -26.81 9.30 -9.27
CA LYS A 222 -26.54 8.90 -10.66
C LYS A 222 -25.44 7.83 -10.73
N GLU A 223 -24.32 8.02 -10.02
CA GLU A 223 -23.22 7.06 -9.97
C GLU A 223 -23.65 5.73 -9.34
N PHE A 224 -24.44 5.76 -8.26
CA PHE A 224 -24.99 4.57 -7.62
C PHE A 224 -25.92 3.81 -8.58
N ALA A 225 -26.88 4.50 -9.21
CA ALA A 225 -27.76 3.91 -10.21
C ALA A 225 -26.98 3.34 -11.42
N ARG A 226 -25.93 4.02 -11.87
CA ARG A 226 -25.04 3.52 -12.94
C ARG A 226 -24.28 2.26 -12.50
N LYS A 227 -23.83 2.19 -11.24
CA LYS A 227 -23.18 1.00 -10.68
C LYS A 227 -24.15 -0.17 -10.56
N GLU A 228 -25.37 0.05 -10.07
CA GLU A 228 -26.42 -0.98 -9.99
C GLU A 228 -26.80 -1.51 -11.38
N ARG A 229 -26.99 -0.62 -12.38
CA ARG A 229 -27.25 -1.03 -13.76
C ARG A 229 -26.11 -1.88 -14.33
N LYS A 230 -24.84 -1.44 -14.15
CA LYS A 230 -23.67 -2.23 -14.56
C LYS A 230 -23.62 -3.60 -13.88
N GLU A 231 -24.03 -3.67 -12.63
CA GLU A 231 -24.09 -4.91 -11.87
C GLU A 231 -25.19 -5.85 -12.37
N GLN A 232 -26.39 -5.34 -12.63
CA GLN A 232 -27.48 -6.11 -13.21
C GLN A 232 -27.13 -6.64 -14.62
N LYS A 233 -26.41 -5.87 -15.46
CA LYS A 233 -25.89 -6.35 -16.76
C LYS A 233 -24.92 -7.53 -16.63
N LEU A 234 -24.19 -7.64 -15.52
CA LEU A 234 -23.28 -8.77 -15.29
C LEU A 234 -24.06 -10.07 -14.97
N TYR A 235 -25.20 -9.97 -14.29
CA TYR A 235 -26.02 -11.14 -13.95
C TYR A 235 -27.03 -11.52 -15.03
N THR A 236 -27.44 -10.57 -15.88
CA THR A 236 -28.28 -10.81 -17.04
C THR A 236 -27.52 -10.41 -18.31
N PRO A 237 -26.71 -11.32 -18.87
CA PRO A 237 -25.94 -11.00 -20.07
C PRO A 237 -26.85 -10.84 -21.29
N GLU A 238 -26.43 -10.04 -22.27
CA GLU A 238 -27.16 -9.81 -23.53
C GLU A 238 -27.30 -11.09 -24.36
N LYS A 239 -26.30 -11.97 -24.31
CA LYS A 239 -26.26 -13.23 -25.05
C LYS A 239 -25.99 -14.41 -24.10
N VAL A 240 -26.57 -15.56 -24.43
CA VAL A 240 -26.41 -16.83 -23.72
C VAL A 240 -26.19 -17.94 -24.73
N TYR A 241 -25.49 -19.00 -24.32
CA TYR A 241 -25.34 -20.18 -25.16
C TYR A 241 -26.60 -21.06 -25.10
N ARG A 242 -26.91 -21.64 -26.26
CA ARG A 242 -27.90 -22.69 -26.45
C ARG A 242 -27.19 -23.93 -27.00
N VAL A 243 -27.34 -25.05 -26.33
CA VAL A 243 -26.78 -26.34 -26.78
C VAL A 243 -27.92 -27.18 -27.34
N LYS A 244 -27.82 -27.58 -28.62
CA LYS A 244 -28.75 -28.50 -29.26
C LYS A 244 -28.07 -29.84 -29.46
N ILE A 245 -28.75 -30.91 -29.06
CA ILE A 245 -28.26 -32.28 -29.14
C ILE A 245 -29.27 -33.08 -29.94
N THR A 246 -28.80 -33.80 -30.95
CA THR A 246 -29.61 -34.81 -31.64
C THR A 246 -29.23 -36.18 -31.10
N VAL A 247 -30.22 -36.93 -30.63
CA VAL A 247 -30.06 -38.27 -30.10
C VAL A 247 -30.93 -39.23 -30.90
N GLU A 248 -30.36 -40.34 -31.34
CA GLU A 248 -31.07 -41.38 -32.09
C GLU A 248 -31.05 -42.70 -31.31
N LEU A 249 -32.22 -43.34 -31.25
CA LEU A 249 -32.38 -44.65 -30.65
C LEU A 249 -32.85 -45.64 -31.73
N ASP A 250 -31.96 -46.57 -32.08
CA ASP A 250 -32.26 -47.65 -33.04
C ASP A 250 -33.38 -48.54 -32.51
N SER A 251 -34.41 -48.76 -33.33
CA SER A 251 -35.60 -49.56 -33.00
C SER A 251 -35.43 -51.07 -33.26
N LEU A 252 -34.21 -51.57 -33.44
CA LEU A 252 -33.98 -53.00 -33.69
C LEU A 252 -34.15 -53.82 -32.40
N PRO A 253 -35.09 -54.79 -32.35
CA PRO A 253 -35.20 -55.69 -31.21
C PRO A 253 -34.06 -56.72 -31.29
N LYS A 254 -33.15 -56.72 -30.31
CA LYS A 254 -32.28 -57.87 -30.06
C LYS A 254 -32.95 -58.79 -29.05
N GLU A 255 -33.60 -59.84 -29.55
CA GLU A 255 -33.68 -61.10 -28.81
C GLU A 255 -32.24 -61.53 -28.50
N THR A 256 -31.82 -61.36 -27.24
CA THR A 256 -30.68 -62.10 -26.72
C THR A 256 -31.24 -63.35 -26.06
N LYS A 257 -31.29 -64.44 -26.85
CA LYS A 257 -31.35 -65.78 -26.28
C LYS A 257 -30.09 -65.96 -25.44
N SER A 258 -30.31 -66.12 -24.14
CA SER A 258 -29.32 -66.54 -23.17
C SER A 258 -28.67 -67.85 -23.62
N VAL A 259 -27.35 -67.83 -23.76
CA VAL A 259 -26.51 -69.03 -23.71
C VAL A 259 -25.72 -68.95 -22.42
N PRO A 260 -25.82 -69.93 -21.50
CA PRO A 260 -24.98 -69.95 -20.31
C PRO A 260 -23.59 -70.47 -20.71
N SER A 261 -22.56 -69.66 -20.50
CA SER A 261 -21.19 -70.17 -20.47
C SER A 261 -20.64 -69.98 -19.06
N ALA A 262 -20.71 -71.05 -18.29
CA ALA A 262 -19.95 -71.21 -17.07
C ALA A 262 -18.48 -71.41 -17.44
N ILE A 263 -17.62 -70.45 -17.11
CA ILE A 263 -16.23 -70.71 -16.77
C ILE A 263 -15.87 -69.84 -15.57
N ASP A 264 -15.77 -70.55 -14.44
CA ASP A 264 -15.10 -70.20 -13.21
C ASP A 264 -13.62 -69.90 -13.47
N THR A 265 -13.18 -68.68 -13.17
CA THR A 265 -11.80 -68.41 -12.77
C THR A 265 -11.82 -67.42 -11.61
N GLY A 266 -11.73 -67.96 -10.40
CA GLY A 266 -11.66 -67.22 -9.15
C GLY A 266 -10.62 -66.10 -9.14
N ARG A 267 -11.07 -64.93 -8.69
CA ARG A 267 -10.25 -63.88 -8.07
C ARG A 267 -11.08 -63.20 -6.98
N PRO A 268 -10.55 -63.01 -5.76
CA PRO A 268 -11.35 -62.55 -4.63
C PRO A 268 -11.75 -61.08 -4.80
N ALA A 269 -12.99 -60.79 -4.43
CA ALA A 269 -13.57 -59.46 -4.40
C ALA A 269 -12.78 -58.52 -3.46
N ARG A 270 -12.36 -57.37 -3.99
CA ARG A 270 -12.04 -56.20 -3.16
C ARG A 270 -13.36 -55.48 -2.91
N ALA A 271 -13.62 -55.22 -1.63
CA ALA A 271 -14.71 -54.39 -1.17
C ALA A 271 -14.41 -52.93 -1.51
N ASP A 272 -15.14 -52.37 -2.45
CA ASP A 272 -15.29 -50.93 -2.67
C ASP A 272 -16.81 -50.65 -2.68
N ASP A 273 -17.41 -50.65 -1.49
CA ASP A 273 -18.75 -50.09 -1.26
C ASP A 273 -18.60 -48.58 -1.02
N ASP A 274 -18.64 -47.79 -2.10
CA ASP A 274 -18.98 -46.35 -2.08
C ASP A 274 -19.44 -45.91 -3.49
N GLU A 275 -20.15 -46.78 -4.21
CA GLU A 275 -20.91 -46.40 -5.40
C GLU A 275 -22.30 -45.92 -4.92
N PRO A 276 -22.73 -44.68 -5.23
CA PRO A 276 -24.05 -44.20 -4.82
C PRO A 276 -25.13 -45.11 -5.43
N PRO A 277 -26.28 -45.28 -4.75
CA PRO A 277 -27.27 -46.27 -5.14
C PRO A 277 -27.63 -46.11 -6.61
N VAL A 278 -27.57 -47.22 -7.35
CA VAL A 278 -28.07 -47.33 -8.72
C VAL A 278 -29.53 -46.93 -8.69
N ASN A 279 -29.78 -45.68 -9.03
CA ASN A 279 -31.11 -45.18 -9.22
C ASN A 279 -31.58 -45.81 -10.52
N ASP A 280 -32.63 -46.63 -10.48
CA ASP A 280 -33.41 -47.11 -11.63
C ASP A 280 -34.09 -45.94 -12.41
N GLY A 281 -33.60 -44.72 -12.24
CA GLY A 281 -33.98 -43.55 -13.01
C GLY A 281 -33.54 -43.76 -14.45
N GLY A 282 -34.52 -43.63 -15.36
CA GLY A 282 -34.36 -43.84 -16.79
C GLY A 282 -33.29 -42.96 -17.47
N PRO A 283 -33.41 -42.70 -18.79
CA PRO A 283 -32.36 -42.01 -19.53
C PRO A 283 -32.02 -40.66 -18.91
N SER A 284 -30.73 -40.39 -18.72
CA SER A 284 -30.21 -39.09 -18.25
C SER A 284 -29.06 -38.63 -19.12
N LEU A 285 -28.87 -37.32 -19.21
CA LEU A 285 -27.73 -36.71 -19.89
C LEU A 285 -26.88 -35.96 -18.88
N ARG A 286 -25.56 -35.94 -19.08
CA ARG A 286 -24.64 -35.14 -18.30
C ARG A 286 -24.00 -34.10 -19.20
N ILE A 287 -24.06 -32.84 -18.78
CA ILE A 287 -23.35 -31.75 -19.47
C ILE A 287 -22.17 -31.32 -18.59
N SER A 288 -20.99 -31.21 -19.21
CA SER A 288 -19.79 -30.69 -18.57
C SER A 288 -19.20 -29.56 -19.42
N TYR A 289 -18.69 -28.52 -18.76
CA TYR A 289 -18.11 -27.36 -19.44
C TYR A 289 -17.24 -26.54 -18.47
N ILE A 290 -16.37 -25.71 -19.02
CA ILE A 290 -15.51 -24.78 -18.29
C ILE A 290 -16.10 -23.39 -18.40
N ALA A 291 -16.22 -22.69 -17.28
CA ALA A 291 -16.66 -21.29 -17.24
C ALA A 291 -15.60 -20.39 -16.56
N GLY A 292 -15.32 -19.26 -17.21
CA GLY A 292 -14.56 -18.15 -16.63
C GLY A 292 -15.37 -17.37 -15.60
N GLY A 293 -14.70 -16.50 -14.84
CA GLY A 293 -15.37 -15.65 -13.84
C GLY A 293 -15.58 -16.34 -12.47
N ALA A 294 -15.20 -17.61 -12.33
CA ALA A 294 -14.99 -18.24 -11.04
C ALA A 294 -13.50 -18.26 -10.68
N SER A 295 -13.16 -18.12 -9.42
CA SER A 295 -11.77 -18.19 -8.96
C SER A 295 -11.72 -18.60 -7.49
N TRP A 296 -10.64 -19.26 -7.12
CA TRP A 296 -10.27 -19.42 -5.71
C TRP A 296 -8.81 -19.06 -5.47
N VAL A 297 -8.51 -18.60 -4.26
CA VAL A 297 -7.18 -18.26 -3.79
C VAL A 297 -6.94 -18.80 -2.37
N PRO A 298 -5.72 -19.32 -2.08
CA PRO A 298 -5.34 -19.71 -0.74
C PRO A 298 -5.14 -18.47 0.14
N ARG A 299 -5.64 -18.51 1.38
CA ARG A 299 -5.42 -17.50 2.41
C ARG A 299 -5.08 -18.18 3.72
N TYR A 300 -4.21 -17.56 4.50
CA TYR A 300 -3.81 -18.08 5.80
C TYR A 300 -4.16 -17.09 6.91
N ASP A 301 -4.40 -17.62 8.09
CA ASP A 301 -4.49 -16.86 9.34
C ASP A 301 -3.51 -17.52 10.30
N ILE A 302 -2.45 -16.80 10.66
CA ILE A 302 -1.35 -17.31 11.48
C ILE A 302 -1.39 -16.56 12.81
N ARG A 303 -1.60 -17.33 13.87
CA ARG A 303 -1.64 -16.82 15.25
C ARG A 303 -0.44 -17.37 15.99
N LEU A 304 0.36 -16.48 16.56
CA LEU A 304 1.61 -16.83 17.24
C LEU A 304 1.57 -16.31 18.67
N ASP A 305 2.15 -17.08 19.58
CA ASP A 305 2.35 -16.72 20.98
C ASP A 305 3.85 -16.76 21.29
N THR A 306 4.40 -15.58 21.58
CA THR A 306 5.83 -15.40 21.87
C THR A 306 6.19 -15.86 23.28
N THR A 307 5.21 -16.04 24.18
CA THR A 307 5.43 -16.49 25.55
C THR A 307 5.55 -18.01 25.61
N SER A 308 4.68 -18.72 24.88
CA SER A 308 4.70 -20.19 24.82
C SER A 308 5.56 -20.77 23.69
N ASN A 309 6.05 -19.94 22.77
CA ASN A 309 6.72 -20.37 21.54
C ASN A 309 5.87 -21.32 20.69
N THR A 310 4.56 -21.11 20.71
CA THR A 310 3.58 -21.91 19.96
C THR A 310 2.72 -21.03 19.06
N GLY A 311 1.86 -21.65 18.26
CA GLY A 311 0.89 -20.93 17.46
C GLY A 311 -0.10 -21.87 16.78
N SER A 312 -0.83 -21.33 15.83
CA SER A 312 -1.72 -22.06 14.94
C SER A 312 -1.72 -21.43 13.56
N ILE A 313 -1.84 -22.26 12.53
CA ILE A 313 -2.07 -21.81 11.15
C ILE A 313 -3.43 -22.35 10.68
N SER A 314 -4.34 -21.44 10.36
CA SER A 314 -5.60 -21.78 9.70
C SER A 314 -5.44 -21.56 8.19
N TYR A 315 -5.59 -22.63 7.42
CA TYR A 315 -5.61 -22.59 5.98
C TYR A 315 -7.04 -22.41 5.48
N ARG A 316 -7.28 -21.32 4.75
CA ARG A 316 -8.59 -20.94 4.21
C ARG A 316 -8.57 -20.87 2.69
N ALA A 317 -9.68 -21.22 2.09
CA ALA A 317 -10.01 -20.91 0.71
C ALA A 317 -10.87 -19.66 0.66
N HIS A 318 -10.47 -18.71 -0.16
CA HIS A 318 -11.34 -17.62 -0.60
C HIS A 318 -11.72 -17.90 -2.04
N PHE A 319 -13.01 -18.07 -2.33
CA PHE A 319 -13.48 -18.31 -3.68
C PHE A 319 -14.71 -17.48 -4.00
N TYR A 320 -14.91 -17.16 -5.27
CA TYR A 320 -16.09 -16.47 -5.74
C TYR A 320 -16.57 -17.05 -7.06
N ASN A 321 -17.84 -16.81 -7.34
CA ASN A 321 -18.50 -17.17 -8.58
C ASN A 321 -19.05 -15.88 -9.21
N LYS A 322 -18.56 -15.51 -10.39
CA LYS A 322 -19.11 -14.46 -11.26
C LYS A 322 -19.44 -15.02 -12.64
N THR A 323 -19.75 -16.32 -12.72
CA THR A 323 -20.14 -16.97 -13.98
C THR A 323 -21.52 -16.52 -14.45
N GLY A 324 -22.31 -15.83 -13.64
CA GLY A 324 -23.71 -15.53 -13.94
C GLY A 324 -24.67 -16.69 -13.60
N GLU A 325 -24.15 -17.86 -13.22
CA GLU A 325 -24.95 -19.03 -12.88
C GLU A 325 -24.95 -19.29 -11.38
N THR A 326 -26.08 -19.79 -10.85
CA THR A 326 -26.12 -20.31 -9.49
C THR A 326 -25.79 -21.80 -9.50
N TRP A 327 -24.82 -22.22 -8.71
CA TRP A 327 -24.51 -23.64 -8.52
C TRP A 327 -25.29 -24.14 -7.31
N ARG A 328 -26.50 -24.69 -7.53
CA ARG A 328 -27.34 -25.22 -6.45
C ARG A 328 -26.87 -26.62 -6.05
N ASP A 329 -26.72 -26.83 -4.76
CA ASP A 329 -26.49 -28.14 -4.13
C ASP A 329 -25.31 -28.93 -4.73
N ALA A 330 -24.24 -28.22 -5.10
CA ALA A 330 -23.09 -28.81 -5.77
C ALA A 330 -22.06 -29.38 -4.77
N LYS A 331 -21.44 -30.51 -5.12
CA LYS A 331 -20.16 -30.90 -4.52
C LYS A 331 -19.08 -29.94 -5.00
N ILE A 332 -18.41 -29.24 -4.08
CA ILE A 332 -17.37 -28.26 -4.41
C ILE A 332 -15.98 -28.86 -4.17
N THR A 333 -15.15 -28.85 -5.21
CA THR A 333 -13.74 -29.21 -5.13
C THR A 333 -12.90 -28.00 -5.52
N LEU A 334 -11.86 -27.69 -4.75
CA LEU A 334 -10.90 -26.64 -5.09
C LEU A 334 -9.67 -27.29 -5.69
N SER A 335 -9.25 -26.88 -6.87
CA SER A 335 -8.09 -27.46 -7.56
C SER A 335 -7.08 -26.38 -7.88
N THR A 336 -5.81 -26.63 -7.60
CA THR A 336 -4.71 -25.75 -8.00
C THR A 336 -3.55 -26.55 -8.58
N PRO A 337 -2.90 -26.04 -9.63
CA PRO A 337 -1.61 -26.56 -10.04
C PRO A 337 -0.63 -26.49 -8.88
N GLN A 338 0.19 -27.53 -8.71
CA GLN A 338 1.29 -27.57 -7.74
C GLN A 338 2.53 -26.81 -8.20
N THR A 339 2.58 -26.50 -9.49
CA THR A 339 3.68 -25.87 -10.18
C THR A 339 3.39 -24.39 -10.37
N SER A 340 4.42 -23.56 -10.28
CA SER A 340 4.41 -22.14 -10.69
C SER A 340 4.32 -21.99 -12.23
N PHE A 341 3.48 -22.82 -12.85
CA PHE A 341 3.45 -23.10 -14.28
C PHE A 341 2.45 -22.16 -14.93
N ASN A 342 2.86 -21.42 -15.95
CA ASN A 342 2.02 -20.48 -16.68
C ASN A 342 1.06 -21.20 -17.65
N GLY A 343 0.40 -22.27 -17.20
CA GLY A 343 -0.50 -23.08 -18.01
C GLY A 343 0.19 -24.20 -18.81
N ILE A 344 -0.60 -25.15 -19.29
CA ILE A 344 -0.12 -26.38 -19.98
C ILE A 344 0.64 -26.06 -21.28
N GLU A 345 0.45 -24.88 -21.85
CA GLU A 345 1.12 -24.41 -23.07
C GLU A 345 2.51 -23.79 -22.84
N ASP A 346 2.98 -23.72 -21.60
CA ASP A 346 4.32 -23.24 -21.28
C ASP A 346 5.35 -24.18 -21.93
N LYS A 347 5.96 -23.71 -23.02
CA LYS A 347 6.88 -24.53 -23.81
C LYS A 347 8.11 -24.81 -22.97
N ALA A 348 8.46 -26.09 -22.82
CA ALA A 348 9.72 -26.47 -22.20
C ALA A 348 10.85 -25.71 -22.90
N PRO A 349 11.73 -25.00 -22.15
CA PRO A 349 12.80 -24.25 -22.76
C PRO A 349 13.68 -25.23 -23.54
N TRP A 350 13.84 -24.97 -24.83
CA TRP A 350 14.79 -25.67 -25.67
C TRP A 350 16.19 -25.05 -25.47
N MET A 351 17.25 -25.86 -25.61
CA MET A 351 18.62 -25.35 -25.57
C MET A 351 19.07 -24.92 -26.96
N ASP A 352 19.27 -23.62 -27.16
CA ASP A 352 19.98 -23.12 -28.34
C ASP A 352 21.45 -23.54 -28.30
N ALA A 353 22.02 -23.82 -29.47
CA ALA A 353 23.42 -24.23 -29.59
C ALA A 353 24.35 -23.16 -28.98
N TRP A 354 25.13 -23.56 -27.98
CA TRP A 354 26.07 -22.67 -27.30
C TRP A 354 27.27 -22.37 -28.21
N ARG A 355 27.21 -21.25 -28.95
CA ARG A 355 28.27 -20.81 -29.85
C ARG A 355 29.25 -19.90 -29.11
N VAL A 356 30.43 -20.44 -28.80
CA VAL A 356 31.52 -19.68 -28.18
C VAL A 356 32.51 -19.22 -29.27
N SER A 357 32.96 -17.95 -29.21
CA SER A 357 33.97 -17.41 -30.10
C SER A 357 35.13 -16.79 -29.31
N LEU A 358 36.36 -16.96 -29.81
CA LEU A 358 37.55 -16.39 -29.19
C LEU A 358 37.64 -14.89 -29.54
N ARG A 359 37.58 -14.02 -28.54
CA ARG A 359 37.87 -12.58 -28.70
C ARG A 359 39.31 -12.28 -28.25
N ARG A 360 40.03 -11.47 -29.01
CA ARG A 360 41.41 -11.06 -28.70
C ARG A 360 41.40 -10.07 -27.54
N TRP A 361 42.23 -10.34 -26.53
CA TRP A 361 42.31 -9.56 -25.29
C TRP A 361 42.71 -8.11 -25.58
N GLY A 362 41.89 -7.16 -25.12
CA GLY A 362 42.21 -5.73 -25.18
C GLY A 362 41.11 -4.88 -25.80
N HIS A 363 40.03 -4.65 -25.06
CA HIS A 363 39.26 -3.39 -24.96
C HIS A 363 38.06 -3.65 -24.04
N TYR A 364 37.99 -2.86 -22.96
CA TYR A 364 36.91 -2.72 -21.96
C TYR A 364 36.18 -3.99 -21.46
N GLY A 365 36.38 -4.30 -20.17
CA GLY A 365 35.42 -5.04 -19.36
C GLY A 365 35.39 -6.55 -19.59
N SER A 366 36.47 -7.26 -19.25
CA SER A 366 36.40 -8.72 -19.09
C SER A 366 35.64 -9.04 -17.81
N GLU A 367 34.33 -9.28 -17.93
CA GLU A 367 33.69 -10.27 -17.07
C GLU A 367 34.50 -11.56 -17.21
N LYS A 368 35.09 -12.02 -16.11
CA LYS A 368 35.93 -13.24 -16.03
C LYS A 368 35.21 -14.52 -16.49
N ASP A 369 33.90 -14.44 -16.72
CA ASP A 369 33.01 -15.55 -17.05
C ASP A 369 32.57 -15.58 -18.53
N GLY A 370 33.14 -14.72 -19.39
CA GLY A 370 32.75 -14.60 -20.81
C GLY A 370 33.02 -15.88 -21.62
N GLY A 371 32.05 -16.79 -21.65
CA GLY A 371 32.15 -18.11 -22.28
C GLY A 371 31.89 -19.29 -21.33
N LEU A 372 31.57 -19.04 -20.06
CA LEU A 372 31.19 -20.05 -19.06
C LEU A 372 29.68 -20.29 -18.95
N TYR A 373 28.87 -19.34 -19.42
CA TYR A 373 27.41 -19.41 -19.35
C TYR A 373 26.81 -19.16 -20.74
N ALA A 374 25.67 -19.78 -21.02
CA ALA A 374 24.90 -19.48 -22.23
C ALA A 374 24.28 -18.08 -22.13
N VAL A 375 23.99 -17.43 -23.27
CA VAL A 375 23.41 -16.06 -23.31
C VAL A 375 22.15 -15.93 -22.44
N PRO A 376 21.16 -16.85 -22.48
CA PRO A 376 19.98 -16.75 -21.62
C PRO A 376 20.29 -16.89 -20.12
N GLU A 377 21.37 -17.60 -19.78
CA GLU A 377 21.83 -17.75 -18.39
C GLU A 377 22.57 -16.49 -17.92
N GLN A 378 23.36 -15.86 -18.80
CA GLN A 378 23.96 -14.55 -18.56
C GLN A 378 22.87 -13.49 -18.36
N GLU A 379 21.90 -13.41 -19.26
CA GLU A 379 20.76 -12.48 -19.19
C GLU A 379 19.96 -12.69 -17.90
N LYS A 380 19.65 -13.93 -17.50
CA LYS A 380 18.99 -14.20 -16.21
C LYS A 380 19.83 -13.79 -15.02
N ARG A 381 21.15 -13.93 -15.10
CA ARG A 381 22.07 -13.52 -14.03
C ARG A 381 22.14 -12.00 -13.93
N GLU A 382 22.21 -11.32 -15.06
CA GLU A 382 22.14 -9.86 -15.17
C GLU A 382 20.78 -9.32 -14.72
N GLU A 383 19.68 -9.96 -15.11
CA GLU A 383 18.33 -9.63 -14.68
C GLU A 383 18.17 -9.87 -13.18
N LYS A 384 18.71 -10.95 -12.62
CA LYS A 384 18.76 -11.14 -11.15
C LYS A 384 19.59 -10.07 -10.47
N LYS A 385 20.73 -9.67 -11.03
CA LYS A 385 21.56 -8.57 -10.52
C LYS A 385 20.78 -7.24 -10.60
N ALA A 386 20.11 -6.97 -11.71
CA ALA A 386 19.30 -5.77 -11.94
C ALA A 386 18.04 -5.75 -11.07
N ALA A 387 17.39 -6.89 -10.84
CA ALA A 387 16.26 -7.04 -9.93
C ALA A 387 16.71 -6.87 -8.48
N ALA A 388 17.88 -7.38 -8.10
CA ALA A 388 18.49 -7.12 -6.80
C ALA A 388 18.81 -5.63 -6.61
N LYS A 389 19.31 -4.95 -7.66
CA LYS A 389 19.53 -3.49 -7.68
C LYS A 389 18.22 -2.70 -7.54
N ARG A 390 17.19 -3.06 -8.31
CA ARG A 390 15.84 -2.46 -8.20
C ARG A 390 15.23 -2.68 -6.83
N ALA A 391 15.38 -3.87 -6.25
CA ALA A 391 14.88 -4.19 -4.90
C ALA A 391 15.60 -3.41 -3.80
N LYS A 392 16.80 -2.89 -4.08
CA LYS A 392 17.57 -2.03 -3.18
C LYS A 392 17.39 -0.54 -3.45
N GLY A 393 16.53 -0.16 -4.41
CA GLY A 393 16.18 1.24 -4.67
C GLY A 393 17.21 2.00 -5.52
N GLU A 394 18.07 1.29 -6.25
CA GLU A 394 19.03 1.92 -7.15
C GLU A 394 18.33 2.48 -8.39
N PHE A 395 18.16 3.81 -8.45
CA PHE A 395 17.65 4.50 -9.63
C PHE A 395 18.80 4.67 -10.63
N ASP A 396 18.69 4.03 -11.78
CA ASP A 396 19.73 4.01 -12.81
C ASP A 396 19.72 5.33 -13.61
N THR A 397 20.64 6.24 -13.30
CA THR A 397 20.82 7.50 -14.04
C THR A 397 21.65 7.33 -15.32
N GLN A 398 22.01 6.10 -15.72
CA GLN A 398 22.90 5.89 -16.87
C GLN A 398 22.22 5.54 -18.20
N ASN A 399 20.88 5.50 -18.29
CA ASN A 399 20.21 5.24 -19.57
C ASN A 399 19.60 6.47 -20.27
N PHE A 400 20.05 7.68 -19.92
CA PHE A 400 19.69 8.91 -20.65
C PHE A 400 20.68 9.31 -21.75
N GLN A 401 21.69 8.49 -22.03
CA GLN A 401 22.81 8.86 -22.90
C GLN A 401 23.05 7.92 -24.09
N ALA A 402 22.03 7.15 -24.48
CA ALA A 402 22.12 6.25 -25.64
C ALA A 402 20.82 6.24 -26.45
N HIS A 403 20.31 7.41 -26.87
CA HIS A 403 19.53 7.61 -28.11
C HIS A 403 19.34 9.11 -28.34
N PHE A 404 20.41 9.82 -28.72
CA PHE A 404 20.33 11.16 -29.30
C PHE A 404 21.23 11.23 -30.53
N HIS A 405 20.72 10.72 -31.64
CA HIS A 405 21.27 10.98 -32.96
C HIS A 405 20.18 11.62 -33.81
N GLY A 406 20.23 12.94 -33.95
CA GLY A 406 19.32 13.66 -34.83
C GLY A 406 19.39 15.15 -34.59
N GLN A 407 19.84 15.90 -35.60
CA GLN A 407 19.88 17.37 -35.60
C GLN A 407 18.47 17.99 -35.54
N GLU A 408 17.42 17.18 -35.72
CA GLU A 408 16.01 17.59 -35.73
C GLU A 408 15.40 17.81 -34.32
N ASP A 409 15.94 17.20 -33.26
CA ASP A 409 15.45 17.44 -31.88
C ASP A 409 16.10 18.68 -31.22
N TYR A 410 17.18 19.22 -31.81
CA TYR A 410 17.78 20.49 -31.39
C TYR A 410 16.85 21.68 -31.75
N ASP A 411 16.08 21.56 -32.83
CA ASP A 411 15.09 22.58 -33.24
C ASP A 411 13.79 22.49 -32.43
N ARG A 412 13.41 21.30 -31.93
CA ARG A 412 12.27 21.15 -31.00
C ARG A 412 12.52 21.74 -29.62
N LEU A 413 13.76 21.70 -29.12
CA LEU A 413 14.14 22.39 -27.89
C LEU A 413 14.15 23.93 -28.02
N ARG A 414 14.47 24.46 -29.21
CA ARG A 414 14.34 25.91 -29.50
C ARG A 414 12.90 26.40 -29.61
N ALA A 415 11.95 25.52 -29.94
CA ALA A 415 10.54 25.90 -30.04
C ALA A 415 9.85 26.04 -28.67
N LEU A 416 10.39 25.40 -27.61
CA LEU A 416 9.86 25.47 -26.26
C LEU A 416 10.42 26.63 -25.42
N GLU A 417 11.41 27.36 -25.93
CA GLU A 417 12.00 28.53 -25.26
C GLU A 417 11.38 29.88 -25.71
N ARG A 418 10.27 29.84 -26.45
CA ARG A 418 9.55 31.03 -26.95
C ARG A 418 8.18 31.26 -26.30
N VAL A 419 8.08 31.28 -24.97
CA VAL A 419 7.05 32.08 -24.27
C VAL A 419 7.59 32.55 -22.92
N HIS A 420 8.35 33.65 -22.92
CA HIS A 420 8.33 34.67 -21.85
C HIS A 420 9.03 35.94 -22.35
N PRO A 421 8.36 37.10 -22.42
CA PRO A 421 9.01 38.34 -22.78
C PRO A 421 9.54 39.12 -21.55
N GLN A 422 10.76 39.63 -21.74
CA GLN A 422 11.30 40.94 -21.31
C GLN A 422 11.78 41.08 -19.85
N SER A 423 13.10 41.06 -19.60
CA SER A 423 14.14 42.11 -19.80
C SER A 423 14.12 43.16 -18.66
N ALA A 424 15.23 43.48 -17.99
CA ALA A 424 16.31 44.25 -18.60
C ALA A 424 17.68 44.10 -17.91
N THR A 425 18.67 44.35 -18.77
CA THR A 425 20.13 44.32 -18.71
C THR A 425 20.79 45.34 -17.78
N VAL A 426 21.98 45.01 -17.23
CA VAL A 426 23.23 45.80 -17.41
C VAL A 426 24.44 44.85 -17.33
N ASN A 427 25.40 45.11 -18.22
CA ASN A 427 26.62 44.36 -18.53
C ASN A 427 27.86 44.82 -17.72
N ILE A 428 28.75 43.85 -17.47
CA ILE A 428 30.22 43.88 -17.62
C ILE A 428 31.05 44.90 -16.78
N ALA A 429 31.92 44.38 -15.91
CA ALA A 429 33.40 44.47 -16.02
C ALA A 429 34.11 44.24 -14.67
N GLY A 430 35.30 43.61 -14.71
CA GLY A 430 36.39 44.04 -13.81
C GLY A 430 37.02 42.98 -12.90
N ARG A 431 38.07 42.33 -13.42
CA ARG A 431 39.13 41.60 -12.71
C ARG A 431 39.57 42.22 -11.36
N SER A 432 39.86 41.39 -10.35
CA SER A 432 41.23 41.08 -9.86
C SER A 432 41.30 40.60 -8.40
N ARG A 433 41.83 39.38 -8.26
CA ARG A 433 42.97 38.96 -7.40
C ARG A 433 43.13 39.47 -5.96
N LYS A 434 43.42 38.46 -5.11
CA LYS A 434 44.49 38.33 -4.08
C LYS A 434 44.16 38.60 -2.59
N LEU A 435 44.33 37.49 -1.84
CA LEU A 435 45.14 37.29 -0.61
C LEU A 435 44.70 37.90 0.74
N ARG A 436 44.67 37.00 1.76
CA ARG A 436 45.30 37.06 3.12
C ARG A 436 45.41 38.45 3.79
N ALA A 437 45.14 38.67 5.08
CA ALA A 437 45.46 37.84 6.25
C ALA A 437 44.97 38.51 7.57
N VAL A 438 44.88 37.71 8.65
CA VAL A 438 45.22 38.01 10.08
C VAL A 438 44.35 39.06 10.81
N GLY A 439 43.55 38.69 11.83
CA GLY A 439 43.94 38.49 13.25
C GLY A 439 43.66 39.78 14.06
N ARG A 440 42.98 39.81 15.22
CA ARG A 440 43.43 39.31 16.54
C ARG A 440 42.48 39.80 17.65
N ARG A 441 42.43 39.05 18.78
CA ARG A 441 42.13 39.43 20.20
C ARG A 441 40.66 39.81 20.52
N GLY A 442 39.98 39.33 21.57
CA GLY A 442 40.35 38.65 22.82
C GLY A 442 39.94 39.51 24.05
N ILE A 443 39.46 38.86 25.14
CA ILE A 443 39.11 39.35 26.52
C ILE A 443 37.57 39.51 26.74
N SER A 444 36.83 38.59 27.41
CA SER A 444 36.64 38.24 28.86
C SER A 444 35.81 39.30 29.66
N PHE A 445 35.01 39.06 30.72
CA PHE A 445 35.02 38.10 31.83
C PHE A 445 33.70 38.25 32.67
N GLY A 446 33.26 37.17 33.35
CA GLY A 446 32.60 37.11 34.70
C GLY A 446 31.25 37.82 34.99
N GLY A 447 30.34 37.35 35.85
CA GLY A 447 30.29 36.21 36.77
C GLY A 447 29.19 36.40 37.85
N GLY A 448 28.72 35.29 38.46
CA GLY A 448 28.07 35.17 39.79
C GLY A 448 26.62 35.69 39.95
N GLY A 449 25.69 35.10 40.72
CA GLY A 449 25.69 33.98 41.66
C GLY A 449 24.68 34.22 42.82
N GLY A 450 23.86 33.21 43.17
CA GLY A 450 23.10 33.06 44.45
C GLY A 450 21.80 33.90 44.62
N GLY A 451 20.73 33.47 45.30
CA GLY A 451 20.41 32.29 46.11
C GLY A 451 19.22 32.59 47.07
N GLY A 452 18.44 31.56 47.46
CA GLY A 452 17.45 31.55 48.56
C GLY A 452 15.98 31.79 48.14
N SER A 453 14.93 31.15 48.67
CA SER A 453 14.75 30.28 49.84
C SER A 453 13.38 29.55 49.73
N ILE A 454 13.29 28.22 49.83
CA ILE A 454 12.79 27.35 50.94
C ILE A 454 11.26 27.40 51.26
N LEU A 455 10.68 26.19 51.46
CA LEU A 455 9.46 25.78 52.20
C LEU A 455 8.17 25.63 51.37
N SER A 456 7.80 24.41 50.94
CA SER A 456 7.12 23.32 51.68
C SER A 456 5.64 23.58 52.00
N ARG A 457 4.73 22.84 51.36
CA ARG A 457 3.87 21.82 52.02
C ARG A 457 2.80 21.27 51.08
N SER A 458 2.63 19.97 51.21
CA SER A 458 1.71 19.03 50.60
C SER A 458 0.31 18.98 51.26
N ARG A 459 -0.61 18.27 50.59
CA ARG A 459 -1.93 17.70 51.02
C ARG A 459 -3.12 18.66 50.89
N SER A 460 -4.33 18.26 50.48
CA SER A 460 -4.97 16.93 50.37
C SER A 460 -6.36 17.05 49.70
N VAL A 461 -6.78 15.97 49.02
CA VAL A 461 -8.09 15.26 49.07
C VAL A 461 -9.40 16.07 49.07
N GLY A 462 -10.33 15.71 48.17
CA GLY A 462 -11.76 15.92 48.39
C GLY A 462 -12.65 15.67 47.18
N LYS A 463 -13.55 14.68 47.29
CA LYS A 463 -14.50 14.18 46.28
C LYS A 463 -15.74 15.07 46.09
N SER A 464 -16.29 14.97 44.87
CA SER A 464 -17.71 14.94 44.48
C SER A 464 -18.62 16.15 44.75
N ALA A 465 -19.25 16.68 43.68
CA ALA A 465 -20.69 16.51 43.39
C ALA A 465 -21.17 17.47 42.28
N ALA A 466 -22.06 16.95 41.43
CA ALA A 466 -23.16 17.62 40.72
C ALA A 466 -22.87 18.90 39.92
N VAL A 467 -22.95 18.80 38.59
CA VAL A 467 -23.25 19.94 37.72
C VAL A 467 -24.49 19.62 36.89
N SER A 468 -25.45 20.52 37.03
CA SER A 468 -26.70 20.66 36.33
C SER A 468 -26.52 20.91 34.84
N GLU A 469 -27.50 20.43 34.08
CA GLU A 469 -27.72 20.72 32.66
C GLU A 469 -27.70 22.22 32.34
N ASN A 470 -27.08 22.58 31.21
CA ASN A 470 -27.67 23.54 30.28
C ASN A 470 -27.19 23.24 28.84
N PRO A 471 -28.03 23.49 27.82
CA PRO A 471 -27.95 22.89 26.49
C PRO A 471 -27.25 23.79 25.46
N TYR A 472 -27.02 23.21 24.27
CA TYR A 472 -26.47 23.81 23.05
C TYR A 472 -24.96 24.11 23.05
N SER A 473 -24.19 23.17 22.51
CA SER A 473 -23.01 23.48 21.71
C SER A 473 -22.93 22.50 20.55
N SER A 474 -23.17 23.02 19.35
CA SER A 474 -23.04 22.35 18.07
C SER A 474 -21.55 22.19 17.73
N ASP A 475 -21.06 20.96 17.84
CA ASP A 475 -19.75 20.56 17.37
C ASP A 475 -19.78 20.41 15.84
N SER A 476 -18.94 21.19 15.16
CA SER A 476 -18.66 21.04 13.73
C SER A 476 -17.37 20.25 13.57
N SER A 477 -17.49 18.92 13.54
CA SER A 477 -16.42 18.03 13.11
C SER A 477 -16.54 17.79 11.61
N ASN A 478 -15.50 18.25 10.92
CA ASN A 478 -15.14 17.92 9.55
C ASN A 478 -14.70 16.43 9.51
N PRO A 479 -15.28 15.54 8.68
CA PRO A 479 -14.67 14.24 8.44
C PRO A 479 -13.84 14.32 7.17
N SER A 480 -12.53 14.27 7.37
CA SER A 480 -11.53 13.89 6.39
C SER A 480 -11.81 12.48 5.89
N ASP A 481 -11.76 12.31 4.58
CA ASP A 481 -11.67 11.03 3.89
C ASP A 481 -10.41 10.28 4.36
N ASP A 482 -10.60 9.22 5.15
CA ASP A 482 -9.62 8.17 5.39
C ASP A 482 -10.32 6.85 5.07
N ASP A 483 -10.00 6.28 3.90
CA ASP A 483 -10.39 4.94 3.49
C ASP A 483 -9.61 3.91 4.32
N GLY A 484 -9.98 3.79 5.58
CA GLY A 484 -9.60 2.69 6.46
C GLY A 484 -10.54 1.51 6.25
N ASP A 485 -10.02 0.44 5.64
CA ASP A 485 -10.63 -0.90 5.60
C ASP A 485 -10.95 -1.38 7.02
N ASP A 486 -12.14 -1.06 7.55
CA ASP A 486 -12.63 -1.63 8.80
C ASP A 486 -13.59 -2.78 8.52
N ALA A 487 -12.98 -3.91 8.21
CA ALA A 487 -13.61 -5.21 8.10
C ALA A 487 -13.86 -5.80 9.49
N SER A 488 -14.78 -5.24 10.29
CA SER A 488 -15.31 -5.95 11.46
C SER A 488 -16.60 -5.34 12.02
N THR A 489 -17.77 -5.66 11.43
CA THR A 489 -19.05 -5.94 12.13
C THR A 489 -20.24 -5.87 11.17
N VAL A 490 -20.60 -7.00 10.54
CA VAL A 490 -22.01 -7.38 10.35
C VAL A 490 -22.09 -8.91 10.26
N LEU A 491 -22.53 -9.51 11.38
CA LEU A 491 -23.31 -10.75 11.50
C LEU A 491 -22.70 -12.06 10.98
N ASP A 492 -21.89 -12.63 11.87
CA ASP A 492 -22.01 -14.03 12.28
C ASP A 492 -23.51 -14.44 12.34
N SER A 493 -23.95 -15.22 11.36
CA SER A 493 -25.24 -15.89 11.41
C SER A 493 -25.10 -17.13 12.30
N PRO A 494 -25.89 -17.29 13.38
CA PRO A 494 -25.75 -18.39 14.32
C PRO A 494 -26.42 -19.64 13.75
N LEU A 495 -25.84 -20.21 12.69
CA LEU A 495 -26.17 -21.51 12.14
C LEU A 495 -24.95 -22.06 11.41
N ASN A 496 -23.84 -22.21 12.15
CA ASN A 496 -22.79 -23.19 11.91
C ASN A 496 -21.85 -23.24 13.12
N LYS A 497 -22.39 -23.65 14.28
CA LYS A 497 -21.58 -24.50 15.18
C LYS A 497 -21.54 -25.90 14.57
N MET A 498 -20.87 -26.04 13.44
CA MET A 498 -20.51 -27.34 12.89
C MET A 498 -19.06 -27.58 13.27
N GLY A 499 -18.77 -28.76 13.84
CA GLY A 499 -17.40 -29.24 13.92
C GLY A 499 -16.72 -29.03 12.58
N ILE A 500 -15.46 -28.58 12.60
CA ILE A 500 -14.68 -28.33 11.39
C ILE A 500 -14.55 -29.67 10.67
N ALA A 501 -15.46 -29.94 9.75
CA ALA A 501 -15.30 -31.01 8.78
C ALA A 501 -14.06 -30.62 7.97
N THR A 502 -12.95 -31.29 8.26
CA THR A 502 -11.67 -30.99 7.61
C THR A 502 -11.79 -31.44 6.17
N SER A 503 -11.46 -30.58 5.21
CA SER A 503 -11.47 -30.98 3.80
C SER A 503 -10.43 -32.07 3.57
N MET A 504 -10.79 -33.10 2.81
CA MET A 504 -9.82 -34.10 2.35
C MET A 504 -9.00 -33.49 1.22
N SER A 505 -7.68 -33.58 1.34
CA SER A 505 -6.75 -33.13 0.30
C SER A 505 -6.17 -34.34 -0.42
N GLU A 506 -6.27 -34.36 -1.74
CA GLU A 506 -5.64 -35.38 -2.57
C GLU A 506 -4.63 -34.72 -3.49
N THR A 507 -3.50 -35.40 -3.67
CA THR A 507 -2.43 -34.95 -4.56
C THR A 507 -2.27 -36.01 -5.65
N TYR A 508 -2.73 -35.70 -6.85
CA TYR A 508 -2.48 -36.51 -8.04
C TYR A 508 -1.65 -35.72 -9.04
N GLY A 509 -0.52 -36.28 -9.45
CA GLY A 509 0.35 -35.70 -10.47
C GLY A 509 0.80 -34.27 -10.14
N LEU A 510 0.38 -33.31 -10.97
CA LEU A 510 0.78 -31.89 -10.94
C LEU A 510 -0.27 -30.97 -10.27
N THR A 511 -1.31 -31.52 -9.64
CA THR A 511 -2.42 -30.75 -9.06
C THR A 511 -2.74 -31.19 -7.64
N THR A 512 -3.05 -30.22 -6.77
CA THR A 512 -3.63 -30.48 -5.45
C THR A 512 -5.12 -30.16 -5.50
N THR A 513 -5.94 -31.09 -5.04
CA THR A 513 -7.39 -30.93 -4.91
C THR A 513 -7.80 -30.95 -3.44
N TYR A 514 -8.75 -30.08 -3.08
CA TYR A 514 -9.37 -30.02 -1.76
C TYR A 514 -10.87 -30.22 -1.92
N ASP A 515 -11.38 -31.33 -1.40
CA ASP A 515 -12.81 -31.63 -1.42
C ASP A 515 -13.48 -30.95 -0.23
N LEU A 516 -14.39 -30.01 -0.52
CA LEU A 516 -15.15 -29.35 0.51
C LEU A 516 -16.28 -30.28 0.97
N PRO A 517 -16.39 -30.60 2.27
CA PRO A 517 -17.41 -31.48 2.78
C PRO A 517 -18.81 -30.88 2.62
N GLY A 518 -19.75 -31.76 2.25
CA GLY A 518 -21.15 -31.45 2.00
C GLY A 518 -21.45 -30.88 0.63
N ILE A 519 -22.74 -30.79 0.31
CA ILE A 519 -23.25 -30.06 -0.86
C ILE A 519 -23.46 -28.58 -0.51
N ARG A 520 -23.20 -27.69 -1.46
CA ARG A 520 -23.26 -26.24 -1.25
C ARG A 520 -23.92 -25.52 -2.41
N THR A 521 -24.74 -24.53 -2.07
CA THR A 521 -25.27 -23.58 -3.05
C THR A 521 -24.37 -22.34 -3.15
N VAL A 522 -23.77 -22.09 -4.32
CA VAL A 522 -22.91 -20.93 -4.59
C VAL A 522 -23.58 -20.03 -5.62
N VAL A 523 -24.08 -18.88 -5.16
CA VAL A 523 -24.71 -17.87 -6.01
C VAL A 523 -23.64 -17.07 -6.75
N SER A 524 -23.90 -16.75 -8.01
CA SER A 524 -23.06 -15.80 -8.74
C SER A 524 -23.19 -14.42 -8.07
N SER A 525 -22.11 -13.93 -7.47
CA SER A 525 -22.08 -12.65 -6.76
C SER A 525 -20.67 -12.07 -6.70
N LYS A 526 -20.57 -10.78 -6.35
CA LYS A 526 -19.27 -10.16 -6.00
C LYS A 526 -18.74 -10.61 -4.63
N GLN A 527 -19.60 -11.22 -3.80
CA GLN A 527 -19.24 -11.56 -2.44
C GLN A 527 -18.29 -12.76 -2.43
N LEU A 528 -17.17 -12.56 -1.75
CA LEU A 528 -16.16 -13.61 -1.58
C LEU A 528 -16.64 -14.62 -0.54
N SER A 529 -16.78 -15.87 -0.96
CA SER A 529 -17.04 -16.98 -0.05
C SER A 529 -15.72 -17.39 0.62
N ARG A 530 -15.79 -17.64 1.94
CA ARG A 530 -14.64 -18.06 2.74
C ARG A 530 -14.91 -19.44 3.33
N TYR A 531 -13.93 -20.32 3.25
CA TYR A 531 -14.01 -21.66 3.81
C TYR A 531 -12.70 -22.04 4.50
N ILE A 532 -12.78 -22.67 5.67
CA ILE A 532 -11.59 -23.16 6.39
C ILE A 532 -11.32 -24.59 5.88
N ILE A 533 -10.21 -24.75 5.15
CA ILE A 533 -9.74 -26.05 4.63
C ILE A 533 -9.27 -26.92 5.79
N SER A 534 -8.38 -26.37 6.61
CA SER A 534 -7.74 -27.06 7.73
C SER A 534 -7.16 -26.08 8.73
N GLU A 535 -7.02 -26.52 9.97
CA GLU A 535 -6.31 -25.78 11.01
C GLU A 535 -5.28 -26.69 11.64
N PHE A 536 -4.06 -26.19 11.79
CA PHE A 536 -2.97 -26.96 12.35
C PHE A 536 -2.32 -26.21 13.51
N PRO A 537 -2.05 -26.90 14.64
CA PRO A 537 -1.23 -26.34 15.70
C PRO A 537 0.23 -26.25 15.23
N LEU A 538 0.91 -25.21 15.69
CA LEU A 538 2.34 -25.00 15.53
C LEU A 538 2.98 -25.20 16.91
N PRO A 539 3.42 -26.42 17.25
CA PRO A 539 3.90 -26.74 18.60
C PRO A 539 5.26 -26.13 18.93
N SER A 540 6.02 -25.70 17.92
CA SER A 540 7.32 -25.06 18.11
C SER A 540 7.51 -24.00 17.03
N VAL A 541 7.63 -22.74 17.48
CA VAL A 541 7.92 -21.58 16.66
C VAL A 541 9.25 -20.98 17.11
N GLU A 542 10.18 -20.82 16.18
CA GLU A 542 11.48 -20.22 16.45
C GLU A 542 11.41 -18.71 16.22
N PHE A 543 11.46 -17.93 17.29
CA PHE A 543 11.55 -16.46 17.19
C PHE A 543 13.01 -16.01 17.16
N SER A 544 13.30 -15.06 16.28
CA SER A 544 14.62 -14.41 16.22
C SER A 544 14.48 -12.92 16.00
N HIS A 545 15.38 -12.16 16.64
CA HIS A 545 15.47 -10.71 16.46
C HIS A 545 16.58 -10.39 15.49
N LEU A 546 16.33 -9.47 14.57
CA LEU A 546 17.28 -9.08 13.53
C LEU A 546 17.46 -7.57 13.52
N ALA A 547 18.70 -7.08 13.51
CA ALA A 547 18.99 -5.65 13.43
C ALA A 547 20.08 -5.34 12.42
N VAL A 548 19.86 -4.29 11.62
CA VAL A 548 20.85 -3.73 10.68
C VAL A 548 20.94 -2.21 10.90
N PRO A 549 21.56 -1.75 12.00
CA PRO A 549 21.44 -0.37 12.48
C PRO A 549 22.01 0.69 11.54
N LYS A 550 22.90 0.28 10.63
CA LYS A 550 23.47 1.11 9.57
C LYS A 550 22.41 1.68 8.62
N TYR A 551 21.36 0.90 8.34
CA TYR A 551 20.25 1.31 7.48
C TYR A 551 19.05 1.79 8.29
N ARG A 552 18.70 1.07 9.36
CA ARG A 552 17.59 1.43 10.25
C ARG A 552 17.90 1.03 11.68
N THR A 553 17.84 1.99 12.59
CA THR A 553 18.02 1.78 14.04
C THR A 553 16.74 1.21 14.66
N ALA A 554 16.37 0.01 14.23
CA ALA A 554 15.23 -0.75 14.73
C ALA A 554 15.60 -2.24 14.79
N VAL A 555 14.94 -2.98 15.68
CA VAL A 555 15.06 -4.42 15.78
C VAL A 555 13.79 -5.04 15.19
N PHE A 556 13.95 -6.00 14.29
CA PHE A 556 12.85 -6.68 13.61
C PHE A 556 12.66 -8.06 14.22
N LEU A 557 11.41 -8.40 14.54
CA LEU A 557 11.05 -9.74 14.98
C LEU A 557 10.74 -10.61 13.77
N LYS A 558 11.24 -11.84 13.78
CA LYS A 558 10.96 -12.88 12.78
C LYS A 558 10.51 -14.15 13.47
N ALA A 559 9.58 -14.87 12.84
CA ALA A 559 9.22 -16.22 13.20
C ALA A 559 9.63 -17.18 12.10
N ARG A 560 10.28 -18.28 12.47
CA ARG A 560 10.53 -19.43 11.62
C ARG A 560 9.57 -20.54 12.02
N LEU A 561 8.78 -20.97 11.05
CA LEU A 561 7.61 -21.83 11.22
C LEU A 561 7.84 -23.08 10.38
N ARG A 562 7.46 -24.24 10.91
CA ARG A 562 7.47 -25.49 10.15
C ARG A 562 6.09 -25.75 9.59
N ASN A 563 5.97 -26.14 8.33
CA ASN A 563 4.70 -26.56 7.76
C ASN A 563 4.20 -27.84 8.47
N PRO A 564 3.11 -27.76 9.26
CA PRO A 564 2.58 -28.90 10.00
C PRO A 564 1.60 -29.75 9.17
N SER A 565 1.22 -29.28 7.98
CA SER A 565 0.21 -29.95 7.16
C SER A 565 0.82 -31.13 6.38
N PRO A 566 0.01 -32.16 6.03
CA PRO A 566 0.46 -33.26 5.18
C PRO A 566 0.65 -32.84 3.72
N THR A 567 0.27 -31.62 3.36
CA THR A 567 0.32 -31.07 2.00
C THR A 567 1.28 -29.89 1.87
N THR A 568 1.63 -29.53 0.64
CA THR A 568 2.40 -28.30 0.40
C THR A 568 1.51 -27.08 0.65
N LEU A 569 1.93 -26.20 1.56
CA LEU A 569 1.32 -24.88 1.69
C LEU A 569 1.63 -24.09 0.41
N LEU A 570 0.60 -23.56 -0.22
CA LEU A 570 0.71 -22.76 -1.43
C LEU A 570 1.09 -21.33 -1.08
N ARG A 571 1.77 -20.63 -2.00
CA ARG A 571 2.03 -19.21 -1.82
C ARG A 571 0.71 -18.46 -1.71
N GLY A 572 0.53 -17.67 -0.66
CA GLY A 572 -0.70 -16.92 -0.46
C GLY A 572 -0.59 -15.87 0.65
N PRO A 573 -1.51 -14.90 0.68
CA PRO A 573 -1.54 -13.89 1.73
C PRO A 573 -1.91 -14.52 3.08
N ALA A 574 -1.31 -14.03 4.15
CA ALA A 574 -1.56 -14.45 5.52
C ALA A 574 -1.93 -13.25 6.39
N GLY A 575 -3.00 -13.35 7.19
CA GLY A 575 -3.19 -12.47 8.34
C GLY A 575 -2.28 -12.92 9.47
N LEU A 576 -1.71 -11.97 10.21
CA LEU A 576 -0.82 -12.23 11.34
C LEU A 576 -1.38 -11.67 12.63
N THR A 577 -1.49 -12.53 13.64
CA THR A 577 -1.81 -12.17 15.01
C THR A 577 -0.69 -12.66 15.92
N ILE A 578 -0.20 -11.78 16.80
CA ILE A 578 0.83 -12.11 17.78
C ILE A 578 0.36 -11.69 19.16
N ASP A 579 0.45 -12.59 20.13
CA ASP A 579 0.09 -12.34 21.53
C ASP A 579 -1.32 -11.73 21.68
N GLY A 580 -2.26 -12.17 20.84
CA GLY A 580 -3.65 -11.69 20.80
C GLY A 580 -3.88 -10.40 20.00
N THR A 581 -2.83 -9.76 19.49
CA THR A 581 -2.93 -8.50 18.73
C THR A 581 -2.72 -8.73 17.24
N PHE A 582 -3.61 -8.20 16.39
CA PHE A 582 -3.45 -8.27 14.94
C PHE A 582 -2.37 -7.29 14.47
N LEU A 583 -1.37 -7.80 13.74
CA LEU A 583 -0.23 -7.01 13.25
C LEU A 583 -0.35 -6.61 11.77
N GLY A 584 -1.26 -7.24 11.03
CA GLY A 584 -1.47 -6.97 9.61
C GLY A 584 -1.27 -8.19 8.73
N ASN A 585 -0.80 -7.96 7.51
CA ASN A 585 -0.74 -8.98 6.46
C ASN A 585 0.70 -9.31 6.10
N SER A 586 0.94 -10.58 5.79
CA SER A 586 2.19 -11.09 5.23
C SER A 586 1.89 -12.07 4.09
N THR A 587 2.93 -12.73 3.58
CA THR A 587 2.81 -13.73 2.51
C THR A 587 3.47 -15.02 2.97
N VAL A 588 2.70 -16.10 3.01
CA VAL A 588 3.23 -17.46 3.11
C VAL A 588 3.85 -17.82 1.77
N THR A 589 5.08 -18.29 1.79
CA THR A 589 5.76 -18.84 0.61
C THR A 589 5.32 -20.28 0.39
N ARG A 590 5.55 -20.81 -0.83
CA ARG A 590 5.30 -22.23 -1.09
C ARG A 590 6.22 -23.05 -0.17
N CYS A 591 5.63 -23.89 0.68
CA CYS A 591 6.38 -24.65 1.68
C CYS A 591 5.90 -26.11 1.69
N ALA A 592 6.80 -27.07 1.40
CA ALA A 592 6.48 -28.49 1.38
C ALA A 592 6.13 -28.98 2.80
N PRO A 593 5.46 -30.15 2.96
CA PRO A 593 5.25 -30.75 4.27
C PRO A 593 6.58 -30.83 5.04
N ASN A 594 6.58 -30.51 6.32
CA ASN A 594 7.75 -30.58 7.20
C ASN A 594 8.91 -29.60 6.91
N ASP A 595 8.87 -28.83 5.83
CA ASP A 595 9.82 -27.75 5.58
C ASP A 595 9.55 -26.52 6.46
N ALA A 596 10.55 -25.65 6.59
CA ALA A 596 10.44 -24.42 7.34
C ALA A 596 10.34 -23.19 6.43
N PHE A 597 9.58 -22.18 6.85
CA PHE A 597 9.48 -20.89 6.20
C PHE A 597 9.56 -19.76 7.23
N GLU A 598 10.04 -18.59 6.81
CA GLU A 598 10.17 -17.41 7.67
C GLU A 598 9.06 -16.41 7.39
N ILE A 599 8.59 -15.75 8.45
CA ILE A 599 7.68 -14.61 8.40
C ILE A 599 8.26 -13.48 9.22
N GLY A 600 8.32 -12.28 8.62
CA GLY A 600 8.61 -11.04 9.34
C GLY A 600 7.40 -10.58 10.15
N LEU A 601 7.62 -10.25 11.40
CA LEU A 601 6.59 -9.89 12.39
C LEU A 601 6.59 -8.38 12.72
N GLY A 602 7.37 -7.59 12.00
CA GLY A 602 7.48 -6.14 12.21
C GLY A 602 8.62 -5.74 13.14
N VAL A 603 8.55 -4.51 13.63
CA VAL A 603 9.55 -3.93 14.53
C VAL A 603 9.18 -4.25 15.97
N ASP A 604 10.15 -4.71 16.76
CA ASP A 604 10.02 -4.91 18.20
C ASP A 604 10.48 -3.65 18.94
N GLU A 605 9.52 -2.83 19.38
CA GLU A 605 9.81 -1.56 20.07
C GLU A 605 10.38 -1.76 21.48
N GLU A 606 10.20 -2.95 22.08
CA GLU A 606 10.74 -3.27 23.40
C GLU A 606 12.25 -3.55 23.35
N VAL A 607 12.85 -3.65 22.17
CA VAL A 607 14.30 -3.79 22.00
C VAL A 607 14.86 -2.53 21.32
N THR A 608 15.42 -1.64 22.13
CA THR A 608 15.98 -0.37 21.64
C THR A 608 17.42 -0.55 21.18
N ILE A 609 17.75 0.01 20.01
CA ILE A 609 19.10 0.02 19.47
C ILE A 609 19.57 1.45 19.16
N THR A 610 20.80 1.78 19.55
CA THR A 610 21.43 3.07 19.26
C THR A 610 22.70 2.85 18.45
N TYR A 611 22.78 3.56 17.32
CA TYR A 611 23.91 3.47 16.41
C TYR A 611 24.74 4.76 16.46
N ALA A 612 25.83 4.75 17.22
CA ALA A 612 26.64 5.95 17.44
C ALA A 612 27.39 6.38 16.16
N LYS A 613 27.73 7.67 16.08
CA LYS A 613 28.68 8.16 15.08
C LYS A 613 30.05 7.51 15.31
N PRO A 614 30.75 7.06 14.26
CA PRO A 614 32.06 6.44 14.41
C PRO A 614 33.10 7.47 14.87
N VAL A 615 33.99 7.06 15.76
CA VAL A 615 35.16 7.82 16.17
C VAL A 615 36.31 7.47 15.24
N ARG A 616 36.91 8.49 14.61
CA ARG A 616 38.06 8.32 13.72
C ARG A 616 39.34 8.80 14.41
N ARG A 617 40.39 7.97 14.39
CA ARG A 617 41.73 8.32 14.86
C ARG A 617 42.72 8.17 13.72
N ILE A 618 43.70 9.05 13.65
CA ILE A 618 44.73 9.06 12.60
C ILE A 618 46.08 8.92 13.27
N ALA A 619 46.87 7.97 12.79
CA ALA A 619 48.27 7.81 13.12
C ALA A 619 49.10 7.72 11.84
N SER A 620 50.40 7.97 11.95
CA SER A 620 51.36 7.69 10.88
C SER A 620 52.41 6.72 11.42
N GLU A 621 52.57 5.59 10.75
CA GLU A 621 53.50 4.52 11.14
C GLU A 621 54.46 4.22 9.97
N GLY A 622 55.66 3.70 10.29
CA GLY A 622 56.64 3.22 9.29
C GLY A 622 58.03 3.85 9.40
N MET A 623 59.09 3.02 9.32
CA MET A 623 60.50 3.46 9.39
C MET A 623 61.15 3.75 8.02
N LEU A 624 60.56 3.29 6.91
CA LEU A 624 61.06 3.53 5.53
C LEU A 624 60.01 4.22 4.63
N VAL A 625 58.78 3.70 4.59
CA VAL A 625 57.65 4.29 3.88
C VAL A 625 56.64 4.73 4.94
N LYS A 626 56.26 6.01 4.94
CA LYS A 626 55.21 6.51 5.84
C LYS A 626 53.85 5.99 5.36
N GLU A 627 53.22 5.14 6.16
CA GLU A 627 51.84 4.72 5.98
C GLU A 627 50.94 5.56 6.89
N GLN A 628 49.80 5.97 6.36
CA GLN A 628 48.73 6.56 7.14
C GLN A 628 47.82 5.46 7.65
N VAL A 629 47.64 5.44 8.97
CA VAL A 629 46.80 4.48 9.70
C VAL A 629 45.54 5.20 10.16
N LEU A 630 44.39 4.81 9.62
CA LEU A 630 43.08 5.33 10.02
C LEU A 630 42.35 4.28 10.83
N THR A 631 42.12 4.54 12.11
CA THR A 631 41.33 3.65 12.98
C THR A 631 39.91 4.19 13.11
N TYR A 632 38.93 3.35 12.80
CA TYR A 632 37.52 3.64 12.93
C TYR A 632 36.94 2.78 14.04
N GLU A 633 36.36 3.43 15.06
CA GLU A 633 35.71 2.77 16.18
C GLU A 633 34.22 3.14 16.20
N ARG A 634 33.34 2.14 16.15
CA ARG A 634 31.90 2.28 16.23
C ARG A 634 31.39 1.49 17.43
N ASN A 635 30.47 2.09 18.18
CA ASN A 635 29.79 1.43 19.28
C ASN A 635 28.28 1.37 18.99
N ILE A 636 27.70 0.19 19.20
CA ILE A 636 26.27 -0.07 19.08
C ILE A 636 25.76 -0.43 20.47
N SER A 637 24.79 0.33 20.97
CA SER A 637 24.16 0.06 22.27
C SER A 637 22.81 -0.58 22.04
N ILE A 638 22.54 -1.67 22.76
CA ILE A 638 21.32 -2.47 22.65
C ILE A 638 20.72 -2.57 24.05
N TYR A 639 19.41 -2.44 24.15
CA TYR A 639 18.68 -2.59 25.40
C TYR A 639 17.45 -3.45 25.21
N ASN A 640 17.41 -4.59 25.89
CA ASN A 640 16.23 -5.44 25.95
C ASN A 640 15.32 -4.98 27.11
N THR A 641 14.20 -4.34 26.81
CA THR A 641 13.18 -3.99 27.82
C THR A 641 12.08 -5.04 27.96
N ARG A 642 12.11 -6.09 27.14
CA ARG A 642 11.15 -7.20 27.23
C ARG A 642 11.22 -7.85 28.59
N SER A 643 10.11 -8.48 28.97
CA SER A 643 10.00 -9.31 30.16
C SER A 643 10.67 -10.70 30.00
N THR A 644 11.15 -11.03 28.79
CA THR A 644 11.77 -12.31 28.40
C THR A 644 13.16 -12.11 27.80
N PRO A 645 14.03 -13.14 27.86
CA PRO A 645 15.32 -13.12 27.16
C PRO A 645 15.12 -13.24 25.64
N ILE A 646 16.05 -12.68 24.86
CA ILE A 646 16.02 -12.69 23.38
C ILE A 646 17.35 -13.17 22.79
N THR A 647 17.28 -13.69 21.55
CA THR A 647 18.46 -13.91 20.71
C THR A 647 18.45 -12.91 19.56
N LEU A 648 19.41 -11.99 19.57
CA LEU A 648 19.58 -10.94 18.57
C LEU A 648 20.68 -11.28 17.57
N ILE A 649 20.30 -11.30 16.29
CA ILE A 649 21.21 -11.35 15.15
C ILE A 649 21.45 -9.91 14.68
N LEU A 650 22.66 -9.41 14.92
CA LEU A 650 23.07 -8.05 14.59
C LEU A 650 24.00 -8.07 13.38
N PHE A 651 23.72 -7.24 12.39
CA PHE A 651 24.59 -7.04 11.22
C PHE A 651 25.17 -5.63 11.21
N ASP A 652 26.47 -5.54 10.92
CA ASP A 652 27.15 -4.32 10.50
C ASP A 652 28.12 -4.66 9.35
N GLN A 653 28.86 -3.68 8.86
CA GLN A 653 29.75 -3.86 7.72
C GLN A 653 31.02 -3.03 7.87
N VAL A 654 32.15 -3.63 7.49
CA VAL A 654 33.43 -2.95 7.28
C VAL A 654 33.71 -2.76 5.78
N PRO A 655 34.43 -1.71 5.38
CA PRO A 655 34.86 -1.54 3.99
C PRO A 655 35.69 -2.74 3.51
N VAL A 656 35.55 -3.11 2.24
CA VAL A 656 36.41 -4.09 1.58
C VAL A 656 37.25 -3.33 0.57
N SER A 657 38.57 -3.55 0.58
CA SER A 657 39.44 -2.91 -0.39
C SER A 657 39.49 -3.69 -1.69
N GLU A 658 39.43 -2.97 -2.81
CA GLU A 658 39.69 -3.50 -4.16
C GLU A 658 41.15 -3.29 -4.58
N GLU A 659 41.89 -2.44 -3.85
CA GLU A 659 43.28 -2.12 -4.13
C GLU A 659 44.23 -2.73 -3.11
N GLU A 660 45.36 -3.26 -3.56
CA GLU A 660 46.38 -3.87 -2.69
C GLU A 660 47.04 -2.87 -1.72
N ARG A 661 47.06 -1.58 -2.11
CA ARG A 661 47.67 -0.49 -1.35
C ARG A 661 46.79 0.04 -0.21
N LEU A 662 45.48 -0.19 -0.29
CA LEU A 662 44.53 0.09 0.80
C LEU A 662 44.24 -1.23 1.52
N ARG A 663 44.69 -1.37 2.77
CA ARG A 663 44.48 -2.60 3.54
C ARG A 663 43.49 -2.34 4.66
N ILE A 664 42.38 -3.08 4.67
CA ILE A 664 41.38 -3.03 5.74
C ILE A 664 41.58 -4.23 6.67
N ALA A 665 41.74 -3.98 7.96
CA ALA A 665 41.90 -5.02 8.98
C ALA A 665 40.95 -4.78 10.16
N VAL A 666 40.09 -5.75 10.46
CA VAL A 666 39.23 -5.71 11.66
C VAL A 666 40.09 -5.96 12.90
N LYS A 667 40.06 -5.04 13.86
CA LYS A 667 40.82 -5.13 15.12
C LYS A 667 39.98 -5.68 16.25
N ARG A 668 38.73 -5.20 16.36
CA ARG A 668 37.79 -5.66 17.38
C ARG A 668 36.40 -5.79 16.76
N PRO A 669 35.80 -6.99 16.77
CA PRO A 669 36.38 -8.26 17.20
C PRO A 669 37.60 -8.66 16.34
N ALA A 670 38.54 -9.40 16.91
CA ALA A 670 39.83 -9.72 16.28
C ALA A 670 39.74 -10.83 15.21
N VAL A 671 38.75 -10.71 14.32
CA VAL A 671 38.45 -11.66 13.24
C VAL A 671 39.38 -11.36 12.06
N LYS A 672 40.15 -12.36 11.61
CA LYS A 672 41.24 -12.11 10.62
C LYS A 672 40.83 -12.47 9.19
N ASN A 673 40.14 -13.60 9.02
CA ASN A 673 39.78 -14.11 7.70
C ASN A 673 38.25 -14.23 7.55
N ILE A 674 37.80 -14.23 6.30
CA ILE A 674 36.40 -14.49 5.97
C ILE A 674 36.04 -15.93 6.38
N GLY A 675 34.93 -16.09 7.10
CA GLY A 675 34.47 -17.36 7.66
C GLY A 675 34.99 -17.64 9.08
N ASP A 676 35.94 -16.84 9.59
CA ASP A 676 36.39 -16.96 10.97
C ASP A 676 35.22 -16.64 11.93
N THR A 677 34.99 -17.53 12.89
CA THR A 677 33.98 -17.34 13.94
C THR A 677 34.68 -17.22 15.30
N LEU A 678 34.43 -16.12 16.01
CA LEU A 678 34.88 -15.92 17.39
C LEU A 678 33.73 -16.07 18.36
N GLN A 679 34.02 -16.48 19.60
CA GLN A 679 33.04 -16.67 20.67
C GLN A 679 33.51 -16.00 21.97
N GLY A 680 32.57 -15.73 22.88
CA GLY A 680 32.90 -15.20 24.20
C GLY A 680 33.51 -13.80 24.18
N ALA A 681 34.49 -13.53 25.04
CA ALA A 681 35.08 -12.21 25.22
C ALA A 681 35.71 -11.65 23.93
N ALA A 682 36.14 -12.51 23.00
CA ALA A 682 36.72 -12.13 21.73
C ALA A 682 35.71 -11.47 20.75
N THR A 683 34.41 -11.59 21.02
CA THR A 683 33.34 -10.99 20.20
C THR A 683 33.23 -9.46 20.33
N ASN A 684 33.94 -8.88 21.30
CA ASN A 684 33.86 -7.46 21.67
C ASN A 684 32.44 -6.98 22.03
N VAL A 685 31.65 -7.89 22.60
CA VAL A 685 30.34 -7.60 23.21
C VAL A 685 30.52 -7.50 24.72
N ARG A 686 29.96 -6.45 25.33
CA ARG A 686 29.90 -6.28 26.78
C ARG A 686 28.46 -6.16 27.24
N PHE A 687 28.10 -6.90 28.27
CA PHE A 687 26.82 -6.81 28.94
C PHE A 687 26.92 -5.92 30.18
N PHE A 688 25.84 -5.21 30.49
CA PHE A 688 25.71 -4.36 31.67
C PHE A 688 24.53 -4.86 32.49
N SER A 689 24.78 -5.16 33.77
CA SER A 689 23.74 -5.51 34.73
C SER A 689 23.07 -4.24 35.29
N GLY A 690 21.77 -4.35 35.61
CA GLY A 690 20.93 -3.26 36.09
C GLY A 690 21.40 -2.61 37.39
N PHE A 691 21.03 -1.34 37.56
CA PHE A 691 21.28 -0.50 38.74
C PHE A 691 20.71 -1.13 40.02
N GLU A 692 21.56 -1.35 41.03
CA GLU A 692 21.10 -1.35 42.42
C GLU A 692 20.81 0.09 42.86
N MET A 693 19.72 0.27 43.60
CA MET A 693 19.41 1.48 44.38
C MET A 693 20.55 1.76 45.37
N GLY A 694 21.62 2.41 44.92
CA GLY A 694 22.81 2.62 45.75
C GLY A 694 23.99 3.38 45.11
N GLY A 695 23.83 3.98 43.92
CA GLY A 695 24.83 4.93 43.38
C GLY A 695 26.16 4.34 42.89
N LYS A 696 26.31 3.02 42.75
CA LYS A 696 27.52 2.42 42.15
C LYS A 696 27.44 2.45 40.61
N LYS A 697 28.57 2.75 39.95
CA LYS A 697 28.69 2.72 38.48
C LYS A 697 28.36 1.31 37.95
N PRO A 698 27.67 1.20 36.79
CA PRO A 698 27.32 -0.09 36.21
C PRO A 698 28.59 -0.91 35.91
N THR A 699 28.67 -2.13 36.45
CA THR A 699 29.71 -3.10 36.14
C THR A 699 29.46 -3.72 34.78
N SER A 700 30.43 -3.65 33.86
CA SER A 700 30.36 -4.30 32.56
C SER A 700 31.08 -5.65 32.58
N VAL A 701 30.44 -6.69 32.05
CA VAL A 701 31.03 -8.04 31.92
C VAL A 701 31.18 -8.37 30.44
N SER A 702 32.33 -8.93 30.05
CA SER A 702 32.54 -9.42 28.67
C SER A 702 31.62 -10.59 28.36
N ALA A 703 31.23 -10.74 27.10
CA ALA A 703 30.34 -11.81 26.68
C ALA A 703 30.90 -13.21 26.97
N GLY A 704 30.01 -14.14 27.37
CA GLY A 704 30.31 -15.56 27.53
C GLY A 704 30.22 -16.33 26.21
N SER A 705 30.58 -17.62 26.22
CA SER A 705 30.70 -18.48 25.02
C SER A 705 29.45 -18.55 24.14
N GLY A 706 28.26 -18.22 24.66
CA GLY A 706 27.01 -18.16 23.90
C GLY A 706 26.92 -17.01 22.89
N THR A 707 27.75 -15.97 22.99
CA THR A 707 27.82 -14.89 21.98
C THR A 707 28.84 -15.26 20.91
N LYS A 708 28.46 -15.07 19.64
CA LYS A 708 29.32 -15.38 18.48
C LYS A 708 29.43 -14.18 17.56
N VAL A 709 30.55 -14.07 16.85
CA VAL A 709 30.71 -13.15 15.73
C VAL A 709 31.42 -13.83 14.58
N GLU A 710 30.95 -13.54 13.37
CA GLU A 710 31.46 -14.07 12.11
C GLU A 710 31.73 -12.91 11.15
N LEU A 711 32.90 -12.91 10.49
CA LEU A 711 33.18 -12.04 9.34
C LEU A 711 32.83 -12.79 8.07
N ARG A 712 31.88 -12.27 7.30
CA ARG A 712 31.37 -12.87 6.07
C ARG A 712 31.96 -12.18 4.84
N LYS A 713 31.61 -12.72 3.66
CA LYS A 713 31.96 -12.11 2.37
C LYS A 713 31.42 -10.66 2.31
N ASN A 714 32.04 -9.82 1.49
CA ASN A 714 31.65 -8.41 1.28
C ASN A 714 31.76 -7.52 2.54
N GLY A 715 32.57 -7.92 3.52
CA GLY A 715 32.84 -7.13 4.73
C GLY A 715 31.69 -7.12 5.74
N GLU A 716 30.66 -7.97 5.57
CA GLU A 716 29.57 -8.10 6.53
C GLU A 716 30.08 -8.74 7.83
N VAL A 717 29.72 -8.15 8.97
CA VAL A 717 30.01 -8.67 10.30
C VAL A 717 28.69 -9.05 10.96
N ARG A 718 28.52 -10.33 11.30
CA ARG A 718 27.31 -10.86 11.93
C ARG A 718 27.60 -11.27 13.37
N TRP A 719 26.89 -10.68 14.31
CA TRP A 719 26.86 -11.12 15.71
C TRP A 719 25.59 -11.89 16.02
N GLU A 720 25.71 -12.90 16.87
CA GLU A 720 24.60 -13.62 17.50
C GLU A 720 24.73 -13.43 19.01
N ILE A 721 23.77 -12.71 19.61
CA ILE A 721 23.85 -12.18 20.97
C ILE A 721 22.62 -12.63 21.75
N GLY A 722 22.81 -13.43 22.80
CA GLY A 722 21.77 -13.67 23.81
C GLY A 722 21.68 -12.49 24.77
N LEU A 723 20.53 -11.82 24.85
CA LEU A 723 20.27 -10.74 25.81
C LEU A 723 19.21 -11.17 26.82
N GLU A 724 19.57 -11.19 28.11
CA GLU A 724 18.64 -11.42 29.21
C GLU A 724 17.60 -10.29 29.35
N LYS A 725 16.53 -10.57 30.10
CA LYS A 725 15.50 -9.59 30.48
C LYS A 725 16.14 -8.35 31.12
N GLY A 726 15.80 -7.16 30.63
CA GLY A 726 16.31 -5.90 31.19
C GLY A 726 17.81 -5.66 30.96
N ALA A 727 18.50 -6.53 30.21
CA ALA A 727 19.93 -6.42 29.99
C ALA A 727 20.26 -5.37 28.92
N LYS A 728 21.39 -4.68 29.12
CA LYS A 728 21.99 -3.80 28.11
C LYS A 728 23.25 -4.46 27.56
N ALA A 729 23.45 -4.38 26.26
CA ALA A 729 24.67 -4.81 25.60
C ALA A 729 25.31 -3.66 24.82
N LYS A 730 26.63 -3.63 24.77
CA LYS A 730 27.40 -2.73 23.91
C LYS A 730 28.30 -3.57 23.02
N VAL A 731 28.12 -3.42 21.71
CA VAL A 731 28.92 -4.08 20.67
C VAL A 731 29.88 -3.05 20.11
N GLY A 732 31.17 -3.36 20.15
CA GLY A 732 32.19 -2.52 19.52
C GLY A 732 32.68 -3.13 18.21
N LEU A 733 32.69 -2.33 17.15
CA LEU A 733 33.36 -2.64 15.89
C LEU A 733 34.49 -1.65 15.66
N GLU A 734 35.72 -2.16 15.58
CA GLU A 734 36.93 -1.39 15.35
C GLU A 734 37.67 -1.99 14.16
N TYR A 735 37.95 -1.19 13.14
CA TYR A 735 38.76 -1.58 12.00
C TYR A 735 39.79 -0.50 11.66
N GLU A 736 40.88 -0.94 11.07
CA GLU A 736 42.00 -0.10 10.65
C GLU A 736 42.07 -0.11 9.12
N ALA A 737 42.22 1.07 8.52
CA ALA A 737 42.57 1.24 7.12
C ALA A 737 44.01 1.76 7.04
N ARG A 738 44.89 0.98 6.39
CA ARG A 738 46.28 1.37 6.11
C ARG A 738 46.40 1.76 4.64
N MET A 739 46.99 2.91 4.38
CA MET A 739 47.19 3.44 3.02
C MET A 739 48.45 4.32 2.95
N PRO A 740 49.00 4.59 1.75
CA PRO A 740 50.08 5.55 1.58
C PRO A 740 49.72 6.94 2.11
N THR A 741 50.70 7.66 2.66
CA THR A 741 50.46 9.01 3.20
C THR A 741 50.11 10.00 2.08
N GLY A 742 49.03 10.78 2.24
CA GLY A 742 48.62 11.82 1.29
C GLY A 742 47.45 11.43 0.38
N GLU A 743 47.03 10.17 0.41
CA GLU A 743 45.82 9.69 -0.26
C GLU A 743 44.58 9.88 0.63
N VAL A 744 43.38 9.80 0.05
CA VAL A 744 42.11 9.92 0.78
C VAL A 744 41.21 8.76 0.38
N ILE A 745 40.61 8.08 1.36
CA ILE A 745 39.63 7.03 1.09
C ILE A 745 38.37 7.67 0.49
N HIS A 746 38.13 7.42 -0.79
CA HIS A 746 36.87 7.73 -1.45
C HIS A 746 35.99 6.48 -1.43
N ALA A 747 34.82 6.56 -0.81
CA ALA A 747 33.82 5.52 -0.96
C ALA A 747 33.09 5.77 -2.28
N GLU A 748 33.32 4.93 -3.28
CA GLU A 748 32.36 4.85 -4.39
C GLU A 748 31.03 4.37 -3.82
N LYS A 749 29.93 4.92 -4.36
CA LYS A 749 28.59 4.47 -3.99
C LYS A 749 28.51 3.01 -4.44
N GLY A 750 28.71 2.09 -3.49
CA GLY A 750 28.68 0.66 -3.77
C GLY A 750 27.35 0.38 -4.44
N GLY A 751 27.39 -0.18 -5.64
CA GLY A 751 26.20 -0.47 -6.43
C GLY A 751 25.21 -1.23 -5.56
N ASP A 752 24.09 -0.58 -5.22
CA ASP A 752 22.98 -1.06 -4.41
C ASP A 752 22.68 -2.50 -4.81
#